data_AF-A0A8H3V966-F1
#
_entry.id   AF-A0A8H3V966-F1
#
_cell.length_a   1.000
_cell.length_b   1.000
_cell.length_c   1.000
_cell.angle_alpha   90.00
_cell.angle_beta   90.00
_cell.angle_gamma   90.00
#
_symmetry.space_group_name_H-M   'P 1'
#
loop_
_entity.id
_entity.type
_entity.pdbx_description
1 polymer ?
#
loop_
_entity_poly.entity_id
_entity_poly.type
_entity_poly.pdbx_seq_one_letter_code
_entity_poly.pdbx_strand_id
1 'polypeptide(L)'
;MQPLSVLTVGVFFFGYITARWDLVTRLYELAIFAWDHGVFTRAAKAFAILSLFFFLLIIPVARIANREIELEPEASLPVNNSSDGARFSRDGDMVMKNGLMRIFWPTDAPTSAEPGVIVGWRNSDSDVLVVTILQHVEQRSVENALRVGTLYRNSPYPISTILERCGKSSLQVLGIVNPSQPPTAFDPSSITFYTNSRSRFPRLYCPGSDELMLQLVLFDKPHPSRMQYLSLAPISLTLKDKSDKNGIGFPPLDGVEAQEEAERTRKQALVEKLRQHTVVRHTRTQKELFLPIIINQINCSYELNSLLQRNIGLVGARQRRALSVSERVVISATNLWDLLLLWLWKIATIWIWPVLARLFVLGLIAHRVAGEGLLLVLDWRLFPGHAALKDVSATAQQVDIRLQQFCYWPIQYLTLRRRKQTWQSNTKDHPEYIRFYNSLWLVANDVIIGIALGSYIIENAGYVATQVDKFLSAYTIEGLQDMITWLMDWPAGLKLNTELATFLGDLFLWVIDYWAGCIALLRPYLPGIIHFIGFSSFAGATMPISLFSDLISLLTLHIYSFYVASARIYNWQLTIIISLFHLFRGRKRNVLRNRIDSCDYDLDQLLLGTILFTLLFFLLPTVFVFYLTFASARMAIITLKAGLDTLLACLNHFPLFALMLRFKDSRRLPGGIRFRLYDTPDASVGMTERQEDCVPTSLIYLKSVPLPLSLMLNEYFQLGNRIRKHYVSPGVILCLISGRFVPPIHRKNLYSLQYSMLPAQRVGINALWTLLVESDKVAAKEWDGGTGKGNGFLYVNGGGGVPYLRKGGGR
;
A
#
# COMPACT_ATOMS: atom_id res chain seq x y z
N MET A 1 -19.84 -4.31 52.43
CA MET A 1 -20.51 -4.90 51.26
C MET A 1 -20.93 -6.31 51.65
N GLN A 2 -22.23 -6.58 51.73
CA GLN A 2 -22.75 -7.75 52.44
C GLN A 2 -22.83 -9.01 51.55
N PRO A 3 -22.33 -10.18 52.01
CA PRO A 3 -22.46 -11.47 51.31
C PRO A 3 -23.91 -11.89 51.10
N LEU A 4 -24.85 -11.33 51.88
CA LEU A 4 -26.30 -11.50 51.71
C LEU A 4 -26.82 -11.05 50.34
N SER A 5 -26.21 -10.07 49.66
CA SER A 5 -26.65 -9.61 48.33
C SER A 5 -26.30 -10.58 47.21
N VAL A 6 -25.17 -11.28 47.30
CA VAL A 6 -24.75 -12.27 46.30
C VAL A 6 -25.53 -13.57 46.51
N LEU A 7 -25.77 -13.94 47.77
CA LEU A 7 -26.57 -15.10 48.12
C LEU A 7 -28.05 -14.93 47.72
N THR A 8 -28.64 -13.75 47.94
CA THR A 8 -30.03 -13.48 47.51
C THR A 8 -30.16 -13.42 45.99
N VAL A 9 -29.20 -12.82 45.28
CA VAL A 9 -29.16 -12.87 43.80
C VAL A 9 -28.98 -14.31 43.33
N GLY A 10 -28.11 -15.10 43.97
CA GLY A 10 -27.89 -16.51 43.64
C GLY A 10 -29.13 -17.37 43.87
N VAL A 11 -29.77 -17.26 45.03
CA VAL A 11 -31.01 -17.99 45.36
C VAL A 11 -32.16 -17.56 44.45
N PHE A 12 -32.25 -16.27 44.10
CA PHE A 12 -33.23 -15.79 43.13
C PHE A 12 -32.95 -16.31 41.71
N PHE A 13 -31.69 -16.36 41.29
CA PHE A 13 -31.28 -16.87 39.97
C PHE A 13 -31.50 -18.39 39.86
N PHE A 14 -31.13 -19.14 40.90
CA PHE A 14 -31.39 -20.59 40.97
C PHE A 14 -32.88 -20.89 41.10
N GLY A 15 -33.63 -20.13 41.91
CA GLY A 15 -35.09 -20.21 42.00
C GLY A 15 -35.80 -19.85 40.69
N TYR A 16 -35.25 -18.89 39.93
CA TYR A 16 -35.74 -18.53 38.60
C TYR A 16 -35.45 -19.62 37.57
N ILE A 17 -34.25 -20.22 37.59
CA ILE A 17 -33.88 -21.34 36.71
C ILE A 17 -34.70 -22.59 37.01
N THR A 18 -34.92 -22.93 38.28
CA THR A 18 -35.73 -24.10 38.67
C THR A 18 -37.22 -23.88 38.38
N ALA A 19 -37.75 -22.66 38.58
CA ALA A 19 -39.11 -22.32 38.17
C ALA A 19 -39.30 -22.27 36.63
N ARG A 20 -38.21 -22.15 35.86
CA ARG A 20 -38.19 -22.12 34.39
C ARG A 20 -37.33 -23.26 33.82
N TRP A 21 -37.34 -24.45 34.43
CA TRP A 21 -36.69 -25.66 33.89
C TRP A 21 -37.15 -25.98 32.44
N ASP A 22 -38.36 -25.53 32.12
CA ASP A 22 -38.95 -25.43 30.79
C ASP A 22 -38.03 -24.75 29.74
N LEU A 23 -37.22 -23.77 30.15
CA LEU A 23 -36.29 -23.05 29.25
C LEU A 23 -35.14 -23.94 28.77
N VAL A 24 -34.69 -24.90 29.58
CA VAL A 24 -33.65 -25.87 29.19
C VAL A 24 -34.22 -26.91 28.23
N THR A 25 -35.42 -27.41 28.50
CA THR A 25 -36.14 -28.32 27.57
C THR A 25 -36.49 -27.63 26.26
N ARG A 26 -36.71 -26.32 26.26
CA ARG A 26 -36.98 -25.55 25.03
C ARG A 26 -35.75 -25.18 24.22
N LEU A 27 -34.59 -25.05 24.87
CA LEU A 27 -33.31 -24.96 24.17
C LEU A 27 -33.06 -26.23 23.36
N TYR A 28 -33.50 -27.37 23.89
CA TYR A 28 -33.49 -28.66 23.21
C TYR A 28 -34.51 -28.71 22.06
N GLU A 29 -35.75 -28.24 22.26
CA GLU A 29 -36.75 -28.12 21.17
C GLU A 29 -36.34 -27.15 20.07
N LEU A 30 -35.70 -26.02 20.41
CA LEU A 30 -35.16 -25.07 19.43
C LEU A 30 -34.07 -25.72 18.56
N ALA A 31 -33.24 -26.59 19.16
CA ALA A 31 -32.25 -27.35 18.41
C ALA A 31 -32.90 -28.37 17.47
N ILE A 32 -34.00 -29.01 17.88
CA ILE A 32 -34.78 -29.91 17.00
C ILE A 32 -35.48 -29.11 15.88
N PHE A 33 -36.09 -27.97 16.19
CA PHE A 33 -36.73 -27.10 15.21
C PHE A 33 -35.73 -26.60 14.15
N ALA A 34 -34.53 -26.19 14.58
CA ALA A 34 -33.45 -25.78 13.68
C ALA A 34 -32.92 -26.94 12.81
N TRP A 35 -33.03 -28.18 13.29
CA TRP A 35 -32.76 -29.39 12.52
C TRP A 35 -33.81 -29.61 11.44
N ASP A 36 -35.09 -29.59 11.80
CA ASP A 36 -36.21 -29.85 10.89
C ASP A 36 -36.32 -28.78 9.79
N HIS A 37 -36.04 -27.51 10.11
CA HIS A 37 -36.05 -26.41 9.15
C HIS A 37 -34.73 -26.28 8.35
N GLY A 38 -33.83 -27.27 8.46
CA GLY A 38 -32.59 -27.33 7.68
C GLY A 38 -31.65 -26.14 7.92
N VAL A 39 -31.68 -25.55 9.13
CA VAL A 39 -30.77 -24.47 9.50
C VAL A 39 -29.35 -25.02 9.64
N PHE A 40 -29.19 -26.19 10.27
CA PHE A 40 -27.89 -26.86 10.39
C PHE A 40 -27.31 -27.30 9.05
N THR A 41 -28.15 -27.75 8.11
CA THR A 41 -27.66 -28.16 6.79
C THR A 41 -27.19 -26.96 5.96
N ARG A 42 -27.88 -25.82 6.05
CA ARG A 42 -27.43 -24.55 5.45
C ARG A 42 -26.16 -24.03 6.11
N ALA A 43 -26.07 -24.08 7.44
CA ALA A 43 -24.87 -23.71 8.18
C ALA A 43 -23.67 -24.62 7.85
N ALA A 44 -23.90 -25.94 7.70
CA ALA A 44 -22.88 -26.91 7.31
C ALA A 44 -22.37 -26.65 5.87
N LYS A 45 -23.25 -26.31 4.92
CA LYS A 45 -22.84 -25.89 3.57
C LYS A 45 -21.99 -24.63 3.61
N ALA A 46 -22.40 -23.62 4.37
CA ALA A 46 -21.63 -22.40 4.55
C ALA A 46 -20.25 -22.70 5.18
N PHE A 47 -20.21 -23.56 6.21
CA PHE A 47 -18.96 -23.99 6.85
C PHE A 47 -18.05 -24.77 5.90
N ALA A 48 -18.60 -25.64 5.05
CA ALA A 48 -17.85 -26.39 4.05
C ALA A 48 -17.23 -25.45 3.00
N ILE A 49 -17.99 -24.47 2.49
CA ILE A 49 -17.48 -23.44 1.57
C ILE A 49 -16.36 -22.62 2.24
N LEU A 50 -16.57 -22.20 3.49
CA LEU A 50 -15.59 -21.42 4.24
C LEU A 50 -14.31 -22.21 4.49
N SER A 51 -14.46 -23.51 4.79
CA SER A 51 -13.35 -24.45 4.97
C SER A 51 -12.60 -24.67 3.66
N LEU A 52 -13.29 -24.87 2.55
CA LEU A 52 -12.65 -24.99 1.23
C LEU A 52 -11.81 -23.75 0.90
N PHE A 53 -12.36 -22.56 1.14
CA PHE A 53 -11.62 -21.30 0.99
C PHE A 53 -10.40 -21.22 1.92
N PHE A 54 -10.54 -21.65 3.17
CA PHE A 54 -9.44 -21.70 4.13
C PHE A 54 -8.32 -22.65 3.69
N PHE A 55 -8.66 -23.86 3.22
CA PHE A 55 -7.70 -24.86 2.77
C PHE A 55 -7.00 -24.46 1.45
N LEU A 56 -7.74 -23.94 0.47
CA LEU A 56 -7.19 -23.61 -0.85
C LEU A 56 -6.40 -22.29 -0.87
N LEU A 57 -6.73 -21.34 0.00
CA LEU A 57 -6.20 -19.98 -0.10
C LEU A 57 -5.44 -19.55 1.16
N ILE A 58 -6.01 -19.78 2.35
CA ILE A 58 -5.41 -19.29 3.61
C ILE A 58 -4.19 -20.13 4.02
N ILE A 59 -4.26 -21.47 3.95
CA ILE A 59 -3.13 -22.35 4.35
C ILE A 59 -1.89 -22.13 3.49
N PRO A 60 -1.96 -22.08 2.14
CA PRO A 60 -0.79 -21.81 1.31
C PRO A 60 -0.17 -20.43 1.62
N VAL A 61 -1.00 -19.40 1.76
CA VAL A 61 -0.55 -18.04 2.11
C VAL A 61 0.10 -18.02 3.49
N ALA A 62 -0.46 -18.71 4.47
CA ALA A 62 0.10 -18.81 5.82
C ALA A 62 1.44 -19.56 5.84
N ARG A 63 1.59 -20.63 5.05
CA ARG A 63 2.89 -21.32 4.90
C ARG A 63 3.94 -20.46 4.23
N ILE A 64 3.56 -19.68 3.22
CA ILE A 64 4.47 -18.71 2.58
C ILE A 64 4.89 -17.63 3.59
N ALA A 65 3.93 -17.11 4.37
CA ALA A 65 4.20 -16.11 5.41
C ALA A 65 5.12 -16.65 6.51
N ASN A 66 4.90 -17.87 7.01
CA ASN A 66 5.77 -18.48 8.01
C ASN A 66 7.19 -18.70 7.50
N ARG A 67 7.32 -19.15 6.24
CA ARG A 67 8.63 -19.27 5.59
C ARG A 67 9.32 -17.92 5.40
N GLU A 68 8.56 -16.83 5.24
CA GLU A 68 9.09 -15.46 5.20
C GLU A 68 9.53 -14.97 6.59
N ILE A 69 8.77 -15.31 7.65
CA ILE A 69 9.12 -14.99 9.03
C ILE A 69 10.40 -15.71 9.47
N GLU A 70 10.56 -16.99 9.13
CA GLU A 70 11.80 -17.75 9.37
C GLU A 70 13.02 -17.16 8.64
N LEU A 71 12.78 -16.39 7.58
CA LEU A 71 13.82 -15.70 6.81
C LEU A 71 14.10 -14.27 7.32
N GLU A 72 13.28 -13.71 8.20
CA GLU A 72 13.55 -12.44 8.89
C GLU A 72 14.26 -12.72 10.23
N PRO A 73 15.56 -12.43 10.38
CA PRO A 73 16.09 -12.20 11.71
C PRO A 73 15.45 -10.90 12.24
N GLU A 74 14.88 -10.94 13.45
CA GLU A 74 14.18 -9.85 14.15
C GLU A 74 14.75 -8.45 13.83
N ALA A 75 14.17 -7.76 12.85
CA ALA A 75 14.55 -6.41 12.47
C ALA A 75 13.31 -5.54 12.23
N SER A 76 12.41 -5.49 13.21
CA SER A 76 11.29 -4.55 13.22
C SER A 76 11.35 -3.64 14.45
N LEU A 77 12.42 -2.84 14.55
CA LEU A 77 12.42 -1.62 15.35
C LEU A 77 12.69 -0.41 14.43
N PRO A 78 11.82 0.62 14.43
CA PRO A 78 11.99 1.78 13.58
C PRO A 78 13.16 2.64 14.09
N VAL A 79 14.24 2.68 13.32
CA VAL A 79 15.40 3.53 13.56
C VAL A 79 15.05 4.97 13.15
N ASN A 80 14.63 5.79 14.11
CA ASN A 80 14.47 7.23 13.91
C ASN A 80 15.72 7.98 14.40
N ASN A 81 16.25 8.82 13.52
CA ASN A 81 17.38 9.70 13.74
C ASN A 81 16.98 10.84 14.68
N SER A 82 17.68 10.99 15.80
CA SER A 82 17.90 12.29 16.43
C SER A 82 19.22 12.24 17.20
N SER A 83 20.03 13.25 16.92
CA SER A 83 21.30 13.57 17.54
C SER A 83 21.09 14.08 18.95
N ASP A 84 21.82 13.56 19.93
CA ASP A 84 22.73 14.40 20.71
C ASP A 84 23.70 13.56 21.53
N GLY A 85 24.91 14.10 21.63
CA GLY A 85 26.07 13.41 22.16
C GLY A 85 26.15 13.41 23.68
N ALA A 86 26.66 12.31 24.21
CA ALA A 86 27.42 12.31 25.46
C ALA A 86 28.45 11.18 25.38
N ARG A 87 29.73 11.56 25.49
CA ARG A 87 30.88 10.67 25.56
C ARG A 87 30.85 9.92 26.89
N PHE A 88 30.92 8.59 26.86
CA PHE A 88 31.55 7.82 27.93
C PHE A 88 32.14 6.53 27.36
N SER A 89 33.46 6.42 27.47
CA SER A 89 34.26 5.26 27.11
C SER A 89 34.07 4.15 28.15
N ARG A 90 33.85 2.90 27.71
CA ARG A 90 34.78 1.76 27.90
C ARG A 90 34.10 0.40 27.65
N ASP A 91 34.91 -0.48 27.09
CA ASP A 91 34.86 -1.94 27.14
C ASP A 91 33.74 -2.65 26.36
N GLY A 92 33.84 -2.52 25.04
CA GLY A 92 33.23 -3.42 24.06
C GLY A 92 33.93 -3.43 22.71
N ASP A 93 35.10 -2.77 22.59
CA ASP A 93 35.95 -2.93 21.42
C ASP A 93 36.49 -4.36 21.45
N MET A 94 35.89 -5.24 20.66
CA MET A 94 36.69 -6.25 19.99
C MET A 94 37.75 -5.47 19.22
N VAL A 95 38.92 -5.35 19.86
CA VAL A 95 40.14 -4.79 19.31
C VAL A 95 40.40 -5.51 17.99
N MET A 96 39.95 -4.90 16.88
CA MET A 96 40.43 -5.25 15.54
C MET A 96 41.85 -4.74 15.44
N LYS A 97 42.78 -5.50 16.02
CA LYS A 97 44.21 -5.39 15.74
C LYS A 97 44.57 -5.81 14.31
N ASN A 98 43.61 -6.36 13.55
CA ASN A 98 43.81 -6.82 12.17
C ASN A 98 43.06 -5.90 11.20
N GLY A 99 43.76 -5.39 10.17
CA GLY A 99 43.23 -4.48 9.15
C GLY A 99 42.21 -5.15 8.23
N LEU A 100 40.95 -5.27 8.66
CA LEU A 100 39.88 -5.87 7.85
C LEU A 100 39.50 -4.96 6.67
N MET A 101 39.87 -5.38 5.46
CA MET A 101 39.53 -4.73 4.19
C MET A 101 38.30 -5.39 3.56
N ARG A 102 37.31 -4.58 3.17
CA ARG A 102 36.07 -4.99 2.49
C ARG A 102 36.10 -4.53 1.04
N ILE A 103 35.98 -5.47 0.13
CA ILE A 103 35.98 -5.20 -1.31
C ILE A 103 34.67 -5.69 -1.88
N PHE A 104 33.86 -4.76 -2.39
CA PHE A 104 32.62 -5.07 -3.07
C PHE A 104 32.93 -5.37 -4.54
N TRP A 105 32.70 -6.62 -4.95
CA TRP A 105 33.08 -7.13 -6.25
C TRP A 105 31.87 -7.56 -7.07
N PRO A 106 31.71 -7.07 -8.32
CA PRO A 106 30.58 -7.42 -9.14
C PRO A 106 30.70 -8.84 -9.71
N THR A 107 29.62 -9.62 -9.67
CA THR A 107 29.60 -11.02 -10.13
C THR A 107 29.73 -11.19 -11.64
N ASP A 108 29.42 -10.15 -12.42
CA ASP A 108 29.54 -10.07 -13.89
C ASP A 108 30.92 -9.54 -14.34
N ALA A 109 31.88 -9.37 -13.43
CA ALA A 109 33.25 -9.01 -13.78
C ALA A 109 33.89 -10.07 -14.69
N PRO A 110 34.72 -9.67 -15.68
CA PRO A 110 35.46 -10.61 -16.49
C PRO A 110 36.42 -11.45 -15.64
N THR A 111 36.46 -12.76 -15.90
CA THR A 111 37.32 -13.73 -15.20
C THR A 111 38.49 -14.21 -16.06
N SER A 112 38.75 -13.59 -17.22
CA SER A 112 39.85 -13.99 -18.09
C SER A 112 41.20 -13.67 -17.45
N ALA A 113 42.24 -14.42 -17.83
CA ALA A 113 43.61 -14.18 -17.38
C ALA A 113 44.28 -12.95 -18.03
N GLU A 114 43.51 -12.08 -18.69
CA GLU A 114 44.02 -10.92 -19.42
C GLU A 114 44.31 -9.76 -18.46
N PRO A 115 45.30 -8.90 -18.79
CA PRO A 115 45.60 -7.72 -18.01
C PRO A 115 44.47 -6.69 -18.14
N GLY A 116 44.08 -6.09 -17.01
CA GLY A 116 43.03 -5.07 -16.98
C GLY A 116 43.17 -4.09 -15.83
N VAL A 117 42.48 -2.96 -15.92
CA VAL A 117 42.48 -1.89 -14.92
C VAL A 117 41.16 -1.89 -14.18
N ILE A 118 41.22 -1.85 -12.84
CA ILE A 118 40.05 -1.83 -11.96
C ILE A 118 39.62 -0.37 -11.76
N VAL A 119 38.36 -0.08 -12.11
CA VAL A 119 37.77 1.25 -11.93
C VAL A 119 36.60 1.18 -10.95
N GLY A 120 36.56 2.11 -10.00
CA GLY A 120 35.49 2.15 -9.01
C GLY A 120 35.63 3.31 -8.03
N TRP A 121 35.10 3.11 -6.82
CA TRP A 121 35.16 4.10 -5.74
C TRP A 121 35.94 3.56 -4.54
N ARG A 122 36.81 4.42 -4.01
CA ARG A 122 37.45 4.24 -2.71
C ARG A 122 36.68 5.05 -1.67
N ASN A 123 35.95 4.37 -0.80
CA ASN A 123 35.15 5.01 0.23
C ASN A 123 35.99 5.30 1.48
N SER A 124 36.78 4.32 1.91
CA SER A 124 37.83 4.42 2.95
C SER A 124 39.05 3.60 2.52
N ASP A 125 40.13 3.63 3.30
CA ASP A 125 41.32 2.79 3.04
C ASP A 125 41.04 1.29 3.14
N SER A 126 39.95 0.91 3.82
CA SER A 126 39.51 -0.46 3.97
C SER A 126 38.21 -0.77 3.22
N ASP A 127 37.52 0.20 2.60
CA ASP A 127 36.26 -0.01 1.89
C ASP A 127 36.35 0.43 0.43
N VAL A 128 36.35 -0.56 -0.46
CA VAL A 128 36.50 -0.36 -1.90
C VAL A 128 35.34 -1.00 -2.66
N LEU A 129 34.77 -0.28 -3.61
CA LEU A 129 33.72 -0.79 -4.50
C LEU A 129 34.20 -0.78 -5.94
N VAL A 130 34.22 -1.97 -6.55
CA VAL A 130 34.58 -2.16 -7.95
C VAL A 130 33.34 -1.96 -8.83
N VAL A 131 33.43 -1.07 -9.82
CA VAL A 131 32.36 -0.82 -10.79
C VAL A 131 32.58 -1.64 -12.07
N THR A 132 33.79 -1.61 -12.60
CA THR A 132 34.14 -2.32 -13.84
C THR A 132 35.63 -2.66 -13.91
N ILE A 133 35.97 -3.58 -14.80
CA ILE A 133 37.34 -3.96 -15.16
C ILE A 133 37.50 -3.67 -16.65
N LEU A 134 38.43 -2.78 -17.00
CA LEU A 134 38.74 -2.41 -18.37
C LEU A 134 39.95 -3.23 -18.84
N GLN A 135 39.72 -4.20 -19.74
CA GLN A 135 40.78 -5.08 -20.27
C GLN A 135 41.58 -4.40 -21.39
N HIS A 136 42.85 -4.79 -21.55
CA HIS A 136 43.76 -4.31 -22.60
C HIS A 136 44.04 -2.80 -22.60
N VAL A 137 43.97 -2.15 -21.44
CA VAL A 137 44.28 -0.72 -21.29
C VAL A 137 45.32 -0.52 -20.18
N GLU A 138 46.20 0.45 -20.36
CA GLU A 138 47.18 0.82 -19.32
C GLU A 138 46.58 1.71 -18.23
N GLN A 139 47.04 1.53 -16.99
CA GLN A 139 46.56 2.27 -15.81
C GLN A 139 46.61 3.79 -15.98
N ARG A 140 47.73 4.34 -16.46
CA ARG A 140 47.94 5.79 -16.66
C ARG A 140 46.98 6.38 -17.71
N SER A 141 46.72 5.61 -18.77
CA SER A 141 45.80 6.01 -19.84
C SER A 141 44.36 6.09 -19.34
N VAL A 142 43.92 5.12 -18.51
CA VAL A 142 42.60 5.14 -17.88
C VAL A 142 42.47 6.30 -16.88
N GLU A 143 43.50 6.54 -16.07
CA GLU A 143 43.46 7.64 -15.10
C GLU A 143 43.34 9.01 -15.78
N ASN A 144 44.12 9.24 -16.84
CA ASN A 144 44.02 10.44 -17.66
C ASN A 144 42.64 10.54 -18.35
N ALA A 145 42.12 9.42 -18.84
CA ALA A 145 40.80 9.35 -19.47
C ALA A 145 39.64 9.67 -18.52
N LEU A 146 39.74 9.27 -17.24
CA LEU A 146 38.78 9.64 -16.19
C LEU A 146 38.90 11.12 -15.82
N ARG A 147 40.12 11.66 -15.69
CA ARG A 147 40.36 13.07 -15.36
C ARG A 147 39.86 14.02 -16.46
N VAL A 148 40.09 13.67 -17.73
CA VAL A 148 39.63 14.44 -18.89
C VAL A 148 38.15 14.19 -19.22
N GLY A 149 37.58 13.09 -18.72
CA GLY A 149 36.20 12.69 -18.97
C GLY A 149 35.96 12.09 -20.36
N THR A 150 37.00 11.54 -21.01
CA THR A 150 36.83 10.83 -22.30
C THR A 150 36.00 9.57 -22.14
N LEU A 151 36.16 8.88 -21.00
CA LEU A 151 35.36 7.72 -20.62
C LEU A 151 33.89 8.06 -20.34
N TYR A 152 33.59 9.34 -20.11
CA TYR A 152 32.25 9.88 -19.85
C TYR A 152 31.53 10.37 -21.10
N ARG A 153 32.16 10.27 -22.28
CA ARG A 153 31.63 10.80 -23.54
C ARG A 153 30.32 10.11 -23.95
N ASN A 154 29.43 10.87 -24.59
CA ASN A 154 28.11 10.40 -25.05
C ASN A 154 27.22 9.87 -23.91
N SER A 155 27.37 10.41 -22.69
CA SER A 155 26.42 10.14 -21.62
C SER A 155 25.04 10.71 -22.01
N PRO A 156 23.96 9.94 -21.88
CA PRO A 156 22.61 10.42 -22.21
C PRO A 156 22.13 11.55 -21.27
N TYR A 157 22.77 11.70 -20.10
CA TYR A 157 22.37 12.61 -19.03
C TYR A 157 23.62 13.19 -18.33
N PRO A 158 23.51 14.24 -17.49
CA PRO A 158 24.64 14.81 -16.76
C PRO A 158 25.19 13.83 -15.70
N ILE A 159 26.50 13.61 -15.72
CA ILE A 159 27.20 12.66 -14.83
C ILE A 159 27.42 13.23 -13.42
N SER A 160 27.52 14.55 -13.28
CA SER A 160 27.69 15.24 -12.00
C SER A 160 26.63 14.82 -10.97
N THR A 161 25.38 14.67 -11.40
CA THR A 161 24.26 14.25 -10.54
C THR A 161 24.38 12.80 -10.05
N ILE A 162 24.96 11.88 -10.83
CA ILE A 162 25.23 10.50 -10.36
C ILE A 162 26.34 10.52 -9.31
N LEU A 163 27.42 11.25 -9.59
CA LEU A 163 28.59 11.31 -8.71
C LEU A 163 28.22 11.92 -7.35
N GLU A 164 27.46 13.01 -7.36
CA GLU A 164 26.89 13.62 -6.14
C GLU A 164 26.07 12.60 -5.33
N ARG A 165 25.20 11.83 -5.98
CA ARG A 165 24.41 10.78 -5.33
C ARG A 165 25.25 9.65 -4.75
N CYS A 166 26.35 9.32 -5.42
CA CYS A 166 27.32 8.31 -4.99
C CYS A 166 28.27 8.84 -3.90
N GLY A 167 28.10 10.09 -3.45
CA GLY A 167 28.85 10.70 -2.34
C GLY A 167 30.31 11.03 -2.64
N LYS A 168 30.75 10.92 -3.91
CA LYS A 168 32.14 11.12 -4.33
C LYS A 168 32.19 11.91 -5.63
N SER A 169 33.21 12.75 -5.80
CA SER A 169 33.36 13.67 -6.93
C SER A 169 33.82 13.03 -8.24
N SER A 170 34.43 11.84 -8.21
CA SER A 170 34.88 11.14 -9.42
C SER A 170 35.09 9.64 -9.18
N LEU A 171 35.10 8.86 -10.26
CA LEU A 171 35.64 7.49 -10.23
C LEU A 171 37.17 7.53 -10.15
N GLN A 172 37.75 6.49 -9.54
CA GLN A 172 39.19 6.35 -9.37
C GLN A 172 39.64 5.00 -9.94
N VAL A 173 40.91 4.95 -10.35
CA VAL A 173 41.58 3.69 -10.66
C VAL A 173 41.99 3.06 -9.33
N LEU A 174 41.45 1.87 -9.05
CA LEU A 174 41.65 1.17 -7.78
C LEU A 174 42.85 0.24 -7.81
N GLY A 175 43.29 -0.16 -8.99
CA GLY A 175 44.36 -1.14 -9.16
C GLY A 175 44.35 -1.88 -10.49
N ILE A 176 45.07 -3.01 -10.55
CA ILE A 176 45.32 -3.78 -11.78
C ILE A 176 44.92 -5.25 -11.56
N VAL A 177 44.39 -5.87 -12.61
CA VAL A 177 44.12 -7.32 -12.71
C VAL A 177 45.16 -7.97 -13.60
N ASN A 178 45.73 -9.09 -13.16
CA ASN A 178 46.71 -9.91 -13.90
C ASN A 178 47.87 -9.09 -14.53
N PRO A 179 48.64 -8.30 -13.75
CA PRO A 179 49.78 -7.56 -14.29
C PRO A 179 50.87 -8.51 -14.79
N SER A 180 51.59 -8.12 -15.84
CA SER A 180 52.71 -8.91 -16.38
C SER A 180 53.92 -8.96 -15.44
N GLN A 181 54.04 -8.01 -14.51
CA GLN A 181 55.07 -7.96 -13.47
C GLN A 181 54.37 -7.83 -12.10
N PRO A 182 54.60 -8.76 -11.15
CA PRO A 182 54.02 -8.67 -9.82
C PRO A 182 54.65 -7.51 -9.03
N PRO A 183 53.86 -6.75 -8.25
CA PRO A 183 54.40 -5.70 -7.39
C PRO A 183 55.24 -6.29 -6.25
N THR A 184 56.31 -5.59 -5.86
CA THR A 184 57.26 -6.02 -4.82
C THR A 184 56.78 -5.73 -3.39
N ALA A 185 55.82 -4.83 -3.20
CA ALA A 185 55.24 -4.48 -1.91
C ALA A 185 53.72 -4.24 -2.05
N PHE A 186 52.96 -4.52 -0.99
CA PHE A 186 51.52 -4.22 -0.94
C PHE A 186 51.29 -2.72 -0.72
N ASP A 187 50.65 -2.06 -1.68
CA ASP A 187 50.16 -0.70 -1.55
C ASP A 187 48.63 -0.71 -1.44
N PRO A 188 48.04 -0.26 -0.32
CA PRO A 188 46.59 -0.12 -0.19
C PRO A 188 46.00 0.78 -1.29
N SER A 189 46.77 1.74 -1.81
CA SER A 189 46.32 2.73 -2.79
C SER A 189 46.07 2.11 -4.19
N SER A 190 46.82 1.07 -4.54
CA SER A 190 46.79 0.40 -5.85
C SER A 190 46.77 -1.13 -5.69
N ILE A 191 45.58 -1.70 -5.71
CA ILE A 191 45.32 -3.09 -5.36
C ILE A 191 45.58 -4.04 -6.55
N THR A 192 46.28 -5.15 -6.33
CA THR A 192 46.54 -6.13 -7.41
C THR A 192 45.72 -7.40 -7.22
N PHE A 193 44.92 -7.75 -8.22
CA PHE A 193 44.11 -8.96 -8.24
C PHE A 193 44.55 -9.93 -9.33
N TYR A 194 44.45 -11.23 -9.03
CA TYR A 194 44.57 -12.27 -10.04
C TYR A 194 43.21 -12.94 -10.27
N THR A 195 42.84 -13.07 -11.53
CA THR A 195 41.65 -13.79 -11.98
C THR A 195 42.06 -14.90 -12.93
N ASN A 196 41.35 -16.03 -12.88
CA ASN A 196 41.63 -17.19 -13.73
C ASN A 196 40.31 -17.71 -14.28
N SER A 197 40.30 -18.14 -15.54
CA SER A 197 39.14 -18.77 -16.18
C SER A 197 38.61 -19.99 -15.42
N ARG A 198 39.44 -20.66 -14.62
CA ARG A 198 39.05 -21.80 -13.78
C ARG A 198 38.40 -21.41 -12.45
N SER A 199 38.63 -20.20 -11.94
CA SER A 199 38.09 -19.72 -10.66
C SER A 199 37.20 -18.50 -10.86
N ARG A 200 35.93 -18.59 -10.47
CA ARG A 200 34.98 -17.46 -10.59
C ARG A 200 35.25 -16.28 -9.65
N PHE A 201 36.20 -16.42 -8.73
CA PHE A 201 36.47 -15.44 -7.68
C PHE A 201 37.87 -14.83 -7.85
N PRO A 202 38.01 -13.51 -7.73
CA PRO A 202 39.31 -12.85 -7.76
C PRO A 202 40.11 -13.17 -6.50
N ARG A 203 41.43 -13.28 -6.64
CA ARG A 203 42.37 -13.46 -5.51
C ARG A 203 43.21 -12.21 -5.34
N LEU A 204 43.27 -11.67 -4.13
CA LEU A 204 44.11 -10.52 -3.80
C LEU A 204 45.55 -10.98 -3.59
N TYR A 205 46.51 -10.32 -4.25
CA TYR A 205 47.93 -10.54 -4.03
C TYR A 205 48.47 -9.51 -3.03
N CYS A 206 49.05 -9.99 -1.93
CA CYS A 206 49.54 -9.15 -0.84
C CYS A 206 50.87 -9.70 -0.30
N PRO A 207 52.01 -9.28 -0.86
CA PRO A 207 53.31 -9.76 -0.40
C PRO A 207 53.62 -9.24 1.01
N GLY A 208 53.92 -10.15 1.96
CA GLY A 208 54.51 -9.84 3.27
C GLY A 208 53.59 -9.21 4.32
N SER A 209 52.26 -9.32 4.21
CA SER A 209 51.30 -8.75 5.17
C SER A 209 50.34 -9.81 5.72
N ASP A 210 50.81 -10.65 6.65
CA ASP A 210 50.04 -11.76 7.22
C ASP A 210 48.88 -11.32 8.15
N GLU A 211 48.82 -10.03 8.53
CA GLU A 211 47.81 -9.49 9.46
C GLU A 211 46.56 -8.91 8.77
N LEU A 212 46.54 -8.79 7.44
CA LEU A 212 45.38 -8.26 6.71
C LEU A 212 44.31 -9.34 6.57
N MET A 213 43.06 -9.04 6.92
CA MET A 213 41.93 -9.92 6.61
C MET A 213 41.11 -9.33 5.47
N LEU A 214 40.84 -10.13 4.43
CA LEU A 214 40.03 -9.70 3.29
C LEU A 214 38.59 -10.22 3.40
N GLN A 215 37.63 -9.33 3.19
CA GLN A 215 36.22 -9.65 3.06
C GLN A 215 35.75 -9.28 1.66
N LEU A 216 35.57 -10.28 0.81
CA LEU A 216 35.10 -10.11 -0.55
C LEU A 216 33.57 -10.19 -0.57
N VAL A 217 32.91 -9.06 -0.81
CA VAL A 217 31.45 -8.97 -0.88
C VAL A 217 31.00 -8.99 -2.35
N LEU A 218 30.56 -10.14 -2.81
CA LEU A 218 29.99 -10.33 -4.14
C LEU A 218 28.59 -9.72 -4.24
N PHE A 219 28.32 -9.02 -5.33
CA PHE A 219 26.99 -8.49 -5.62
C PHE A 219 26.63 -8.63 -7.10
N ASP A 220 25.35 -8.88 -7.37
CA ASP A 220 24.79 -8.79 -8.72
C ASP A 220 24.47 -7.33 -9.03
N LYS A 221 24.97 -6.81 -10.17
CA LYS A 221 24.62 -5.46 -10.61
C LYS A 221 23.11 -5.39 -10.92
N PRO A 222 22.34 -4.48 -10.28
CA PRO A 222 20.91 -4.36 -10.54
C PRO A 222 20.67 -3.73 -11.92
N HIS A 223 19.74 -4.31 -12.68
CA HIS A 223 19.46 -3.86 -14.04
C HIS A 223 18.41 -2.72 -14.05
N PRO A 224 18.76 -1.50 -14.49
CA PRO A 224 17.90 -0.32 -14.39
C PRO A 224 16.71 -0.37 -15.36
N SER A 225 16.89 -0.93 -16.57
CA SER A 225 15.76 -1.12 -17.51
C SER A 225 14.68 -2.07 -16.99
N ARG A 226 15.03 -2.97 -16.05
CA ARG A 226 14.10 -3.84 -15.34
C ARG A 226 13.60 -3.23 -14.03
N MET A 227 14.02 -2.01 -13.69
CA MET A 227 13.74 -1.31 -12.42
C MET A 227 14.15 -2.11 -11.17
N GLN A 228 15.23 -2.87 -11.29
CA GLN A 228 15.82 -3.56 -10.14
C GLN A 228 16.71 -2.58 -9.38
N TYR A 229 16.68 -2.65 -8.04
CA TYR A 229 17.58 -1.88 -7.18
C TYR A 229 17.66 -2.50 -5.78
N LEU A 230 18.72 -2.16 -5.05
CA LEU A 230 18.92 -2.53 -3.66
C LEU A 230 18.53 -1.36 -2.75
N SER A 231 17.92 -1.68 -1.61
CA SER A 231 17.53 -0.72 -0.59
C SER A 231 17.76 -1.30 0.79
N LEU A 232 18.17 -0.44 1.73
CA LEU A 232 18.30 -0.80 3.15
C LEU A 232 16.94 -0.80 3.86
N ALA A 233 16.01 0.02 3.38
CA ALA A 233 14.66 0.14 3.93
C ALA A 233 13.63 -0.43 2.92
N PRO A 234 12.53 -1.01 3.42
CA PRO A 234 11.47 -1.50 2.55
C PRO A 234 10.84 -0.35 1.76
N ILE A 235 10.50 -0.63 0.51
CA ILE A 235 9.77 0.33 -0.33
C ILE A 235 8.38 0.64 0.26
N SER A 236 8.07 1.92 0.47
CA SER A 236 6.75 2.35 0.94
C SER A 236 5.76 2.40 -0.21
N LEU A 237 4.80 1.47 -0.24
CA LEU A 237 3.74 1.49 -1.25
C LEU A 237 2.74 2.64 -1.04
N THR A 238 2.71 3.27 0.14
CA THR A 238 1.74 4.32 0.54
C THR A 238 2.40 5.69 0.69
N LEU A 239 1.63 6.77 0.45
CA LEU A 239 2.15 8.14 0.56
C LEU A 239 2.54 8.43 2.02
N LYS A 240 3.81 8.78 2.26
CA LYS A 240 4.34 9.07 3.60
C LYS A 240 3.65 10.25 4.28
N ASP A 241 3.11 11.19 3.52
CA ASP A 241 2.49 12.43 4.03
C ASP A 241 1.27 12.20 4.94
N LYS A 242 0.73 10.97 5.01
CA LYS A 242 -0.42 10.62 5.86
C LYS A 242 -0.03 10.01 7.21
N SER A 243 1.18 9.48 7.40
CA SER A 243 1.57 8.99 8.74
C SER A 243 1.74 10.13 9.74
N ASP A 244 2.18 11.30 9.27
CA ASP A 244 2.59 12.40 10.15
C ASP A 244 1.44 13.40 10.39
N LYS A 245 0.44 13.48 9.51
CA LYS A 245 -0.73 14.37 9.63
C LYS A 245 -1.97 13.72 10.26
N ASN A 246 -2.00 12.38 10.37
CA ASN A 246 -3.09 11.67 11.06
C ASN A 246 -2.97 11.76 12.61
N GLY A 247 -2.01 12.53 13.14
CA GLY A 247 -1.99 12.94 14.54
C GLY A 247 -3.07 13.99 14.90
N ILE A 248 -3.84 14.47 13.92
CA ILE A 248 -5.03 15.30 14.15
C ILE A 248 -6.24 14.52 13.62
N GLY A 249 -6.62 13.47 14.35
CA GLY A 249 -7.89 12.78 14.16
C GLY A 249 -9.04 13.69 14.55
N PHE A 250 -10.08 13.72 13.72
CA PHE A 250 -11.38 14.34 13.99
C PHE A 250 -11.99 13.84 15.32
N PRO A 251 -13.03 14.51 15.88
CA PRO A 251 -13.47 14.27 17.24
C PRO A 251 -13.76 12.77 17.47
N PRO A 252 -13.17 12.17 18.52
CA PRO A 252 -13.32 10.75 18.81
C PRO A 252 -14.78 10.45 19.08
N LEU A 253 -15.33 9.47 18.37
CA LEU A 253 -16.60 8.86 18.76
C LEU A 253 -16.28 7.82 19.83
N ASP A 254 -16.76 8.12 21.05
CA ASP A 254 -16.82 7.28 22.25
C ASP A 254 -15.55 6.55 22.66
N GLY A 255 -14.88 7.05 23.71
CA GLY A 255 -14.06 6.35 24.73
C GLY A 255 -13.00 5.30 24.33
N VAL A 256 -13.33 4.38 23.43
CA VAL A 256 -12.56 3.25 22.92
C VAL A 256 -11.40 3.69 22.02
N GLU A 257 -11.62 4.62 21.09
CA GLU A 257 -10.52 5.14 20.25
C GLU A 257 -9.55 6.01 21.09
N ALA A 258 -10.07 6.81 22.02
CA ALA A 258 -9.25 7.58 22.97
C ALA A 258 -8.45 6.67 23.93
N GLN A 259 -9.05 5.56 24.38
CA GLN A 259 -8.33 4.51 25.12
C GLN A 259 -7.26 3.84 24.27
N GLU A 260 -7.48 3.64 22.97
CA GLU A 260 -6.48 3.06 22.08
C GLU A 260 -5.33 4.03 21.78
N GLU A 261 -5.61 5.32 21.60
CA GLU A 261 -4.57 6.35 21.52
C GLU A 261 -3.77 6.42 22.82
N ALA A 262 -4.43 6.33 23.98
CA ALA A 262 -3.78 6.21 25.27
C ALA A 262 -2.93 4.92 25.40
N GLU A 263 -3.39 3.79 24.85
CA GLU A 263 -2.64 2.53 24.87
C GLU A 263 -1.46 2.56 23.88
N ARG A 264 -1.62 3.19 22.71
CA ARG A 264 -0.55 3.40 21.72
C ARG A 264 0.51 4.33 22.26
N THR A 265 0.12 5.46 22.84
CA THR A 265 1.04 6.38 23.51
C THR A 265 1.72 5.69 24.70
N ARG A 266 1.01 4.87 25.48
CA ARG A 266 1.61 4.01 26.53
C ARG A 266 2.61 3.01 25.95
N LYS A 267 2.30 2.32 24.85
CA LYS A 267 3.21 1.39 24.18
C LYS A 267 4.42 2.11 23.59
N GLN A 268 4.23 3.27 22.99
CA GLN A 268 5.31 4.12 22.49
C GLN A 268 6.20 4.60 23.63
N ALA A 269 5.61 5.09 24.72
CA ALA A 269 6.32 5.46 25.93
C ALA A 269 7.04 4.26 26.56
N LEU A 270 6.48 3.05 26.48
CA LEU A 270 7.12 1.82 26.93
C LEU A 270 8.26 1.40 26.01
N VAL A 271 8.12 1.53 24.69
CA VAL A 271 9.20 1.33 23.72
C VAL A 271 10.29 2.36 23.92
N GLU A 272 9.94 3.61 24.23
CA GLU A 272 10.89 4.69 24.52
C GLU A 272 11.59 4.47 25.86
N LYS A 273 10.87 4.02 26.89
CA LYS A 273 11.42 3.58 28.15
C LYS A 273 12.34 2.36 27.97
N LEU A 274 11.93 1.38 27.16
CA LEU A 274 12.78 0.25 26.77
C LEU A 274 14.02 0.74 26.03
N ARG A 275 13.90 1.73 25.11
CA ARG A 275 15.03 2.35 24.43
C ARG A 275 15.98 3.04 25.41
N GLN A 276 15.46 3.68 26.47
CA GLN A 276 16.26 4.28 27.54
C GLN A 276 16.94 3.22 28.42
N HIS A 277 16.33 2.06 28.61
CA HIS A 277 16.91 0.92 29.34
C HIS A 277 17.72 -0.04 28.46
N THR A 278 17.76 0.15 27.13
CA THR A 278 18.63 -0.62 26.23
C THR A 278 20.03 -0.01 26.35
N VAL A 279 20.83 -0.57 27.26
CA VAL A 279 22.09 0.02 27.76
C VAL A 279 23.18 0.18 26.69
N VAL A 280 23.08 -0.45 25.53
CA VAL A 280 24.15 -0.39 24.51
C VAL A 280 23.60 0.01 23.14
N ARG A 281 23.47 1.32 22.91
CA ARG A 281 23.48 1.82 21.53
C ARG A 281 24.92 1.87 21.06
N HIS A 282 25.30 0.86 20.28
CA HIS A 282 26.56 0.89 19.55
C HIS A 282 26.58 2.15 18.68
N THR A 283 27.59 3.00 18.86
CA THR A 283 27.83 4.10 17.93
C THR A 283 28.03 3.48 16.55
N ARG A 284 27.33 4.00 15.54
CA ARG A 284 27.44 3.45 14.19
C ARG A 284 28.90 3.47 13.78
N THR A 285 29.42 2.30 13.44
CA THR A 285 30.79 2.20 12.94
C THR A 285 30.91 3.01 11.64
N GLN A 286 32.11 3.52 11.32
CA GLN A 286 32.33 4.19 10.02
C GLN A 286 31.86 3.31 8.85
N LYS A 287 32.09 1.99 8.98
CA LYS A 287 31.65 0.95 8.06
C LYS A 287 30.12 0.90 7.85
N GLU A 288 29.32 1.19 8.87
CA GLU A 288 27.86 1.29 8.78
C GLU A 288 27.41 2.63 8.18
N LEU A 289 28.10 3.73 8.49
CA LEU A 289 27.78 5.05 7.94
C LEU A 289 27.99 5.12 6.42
N PHE A 290 28.96 4.37 5.88
CA PHE A 290 29.19 4.29 4.43
C PHE A 290 28.25 3.32 3.69
N LEU A 291 27.55 2.42 4.39
CA LEU A 291 26.71 1.41 3.75
C LEU A 291 25.61 2.00 2.84
N PRO A 292 24.85 3.05 3.23
CA PRO A 292 23.87 3.67 2.34
C PRO A 292 24.49 4.24 1.06
N ILE A 293 25.71 4.79 1.16
CA ILE A 293 26.46 5.34 0.02
C ILE A 293 26.89 4.19 -0.90
N ILE A 294 27.43 3.10 -0.34
CA ILE A 294 27.82 1.90 -1.10
C ILE A 294 26.63 1.30 -1.85
N ILE A 295 25.45 1.23 -1.22
CA ILE A 295 24.24 0.72 -1.89
C ILE A 295 23.81 1.63 -3.06
N ASN A 296 23.89 2.95 -2.89
CA ASN A 296 23.64 3.88 -4.00
C ASN A 296 24.64 3.69 -5.15
N GLN A 297 25.92 3.48 -4.81
CA GLN A 297 26.97 3.21 -5.79
C GLN A 297 26.74 1.88 -6.53
N ILE A 298 26.35 0.81 -5.82
CA ILE A 298 25.96 -0.48 -6.43
C ILE A 298 24.77 -0.30 -7.37
N ASN A 299 23.76 0.47 -6.98
CA ASN A 299 22.59 0.76 -7.83
C ASN A 299 22.96 1.49 -9.13
N CYS A 300 23.99 2.33 -9.12
CA CYS A 300 24.48 3.05 -10.30
C CYS A 300 25.51 2.25 -11.12
N SER A 301 26.06 1.16 -10.55
CA SER A 301 27.20 0.43 -11.12
C SER A 301 26.93 -0.14 -12.51
N TYR A 302 25.70 -0.59 -12.80
CA TYR A 302 25.35 -1.16 -14.10
C TYR A 302 25.42 -0.11 -15.23
N GLU A 303 24.81 1.07 -15.02
CA GLU A 303 24.80 2.14 -16.01
C GLU A 303 26.22 2.66 -16.26
N LEU A 304 26.99 2.89 -15.18
CA LEU A 304 28.38 3.32 -15.29
C LEU A 304 29.25 2.28 -15.97
N ASN A 305 29.12 1.00 -15.63
CA ASN A 305 29.83 -0.09 -16.30
C ASN A 305 29.52 -0.07 -17.81
N SER A 306 28.25 0.00 -18.21
CA SER A 306 27.86 0.03 -19.61
C SER A 306 28.42 1.24 -20.37
N LEU A 307 28.51 2.39 -19.71
CA LEU A 307 29.04 3.62 -20.28
C LEU A 307 30.56 3.56 -20.45
N LEU A 308 31.27 3.09 -19.42
CA LEU A 308 32.73 2.95 -19.44
C LEU A 308 33.17 1.91 -20.49
N GLN A 309 32.49 0.76 -20.54
CA GLN A 309 32.77 -0.30 -21.51
C GLN A 309 32.49 0.17 -22.96
N ARG A 310 31.44 0.96 -23.19
CA ARG A 310 31.18 1.55 -24.52
C ARG A 310 32.30 2.49 -24.99
N ASN A 311 32.95 3.17 -24.05
CA ASN A 311 33.99 4.17 -24.33
C ASN A 311 35.42 3.62 -24.17
N ILE A 312 35.59 2.32 -23.90
CA ILE A 312 36.92 1.70 -23.72
C ILE A 312 37.82 1.89 -24.96
N GLY A 313 37.23 1.79 -26.16
CA GLY A 313 37.95 1.98 -27.43
C GLY A 313 38.36 3.43 -27.73
N LEU A 314 37.97 4.40 -26.89
CA LEU A 314 38.43 5.79 -26.95
C LEU A 314 39.64 6.04 -26.04
N VAL A 315 40.03 5.07 -25.22
CA VAL A 315 41.18 5.16 -24.32
C VAL A 315 42.42 4.65 -25.05
N GLY A 316 43.37 5.54 -25.29
CA GLY A 316 44.57 5.28 -26.10
C GLY A 316 44.53 5.95 -27.48
N ALA A 317 45.67 5.95 -28.18
CA ALA A 317 45.78 6.56 -29.49
C ALA A 317 45.15 5.66 -30.57
N ARG A 318 43.96 6.00 -31.06
CA ARG A 318 43.39 5.38 -32.26
C ARG A 318 43.25 6.39 -33.39
N GLN A 319 44.09 6.23 -34.42
CA GLN A 319 43.92 6.85 -35.74
C GLN A 319 42.60 6.36 -36.35
N ARG A 320 41.68 7.27 -36.65
CA ARG A 320 40.52 6.95 -37.49
C ARG A 320 41.01 6.64 -38.90
N ARG A 321 40.71 5.43 -39.40
CA ARG A 321 40.79 5.09 -40.82
C ARG A 321 39.79 5.99 -41.58
N ALA A 322 40.25 6.72 -42.58
CA ALA A 322 39.38 7.52 -43.43
C ALA A 322 38.44 6.60 -44.24
N LEU A 323 37.13 6.87 -44.17
CA LEU A 323 36.10 6.12 -44.90
C LEU A 323 36.31 6.25 -46.41
N SER A 324 36.21 5.12 -47.13
CA SER A 324 36.43 5.08 -48.58
C SER A 324 35.26 5.74 -49.33
N VAL A 325 35.54 6.22 -50.54
CA VAL A 325 34.61 7.00 -51.36
C VAL A 325 33.39 6.16 -51.82
N SER A 326 33.52 4.83 -51.88
CA SER A 326 32.42 3.92 -52.25
C SER A 326 31.41 3.70 -51.12
N GLU A 327 31.84 3.68 -49.85
CA GLU A 327 30.93 3.66 -48.69
C GLU A 327 30.08 4.94 -48.61
N ARG A 328 30.64 6.08 -49.04
CA ARG A 328 29.92 7.36 -49.09
C ARG A 328 28.78 7.41 -50.12
N VAL A 329 28.89 6.67 -51.22
CA VAL A 329 27.89 6.68 -52.30
C VAL A 329 26.72 5.73 -52.00
N VAL A 330 26.98 4.59 -51.35
CA VAL A 330 25.92 3.66 -50.92
C VAL A 330 25.05 4.28 -49.81
N ILE A 331 25.63 5.12 -48.95
CA ILE A 331 24.89 5.88 -47.93
C ILE A 331 24.02 6.99 -48.56
N SER A 332 24.32 7.44 -49.79
CA SER A 332 23.59 8.55 -50.43
C SER A 332 22.25 8.13 -51.06
N ALA A 333 22.06 6.86 -51.39
CA ALA A 333 20.87 6.37 -52.10
C ALA A 333 19.71 5.99 -51.15
N THR A 334 20.01 5.59 -49.90
CA THR A 334 18.99 5.36 -48.86
C THR A 334 18.45 6.66 -48.26
N ASN A 335 19.20 7.77 -48.36
CA ASN A 335 18.84 9.06 -47.76
C ASN A 335 17.64 9.79 -48.38
N LEU A 336 17.25 9.54 -49.63
CA LEU A 336 16.19 10.30 -50.31
C LEU A 336 14.77 9.91 -49.82
N TRP A 337 14.52 8.61 -49.63
CA TRP A 337 13.27 8.13 -49.02
C TRP A 337 13.19 8.50 -47.55
N ASP A 338 14.31 8.43 -46.83
CA ASP A 338 14.42 8.89 -45.45
C ASP A 338 14.20 10.41 -45.35
N LEU A 339 14.67 11.21 -46.32
CA LEU A 339 14.43 12.65 -46.37
C LEU A 339 12.96 13.00 -46.60
N LEU A 340 12.26 12.29 -47.48
CA LEU A 340 10.82 12.48 -47.71
C LEU A 340 9.99 12.07 -46.48
N LEU A 341 10.30 10.92 -45.88
CA LEU A 341 9.69 10.47 -44.62
C LEU A 341 9.97 11.46 -43.48
N LEU A 342 11.19 11.97 -43.38
CA LEU A 342 11.54 13.00 -42.41
C LEU A 342 10.81 14.31 -42.67
N TRP A 343 10.58 14.70 -43.94
CA TRP A 343 9.85 15.93 -44.27
C TRP A 343 8.36 15.82 -43.92
N LEU A 344 7.72 14.69 -44.25
CA LEU A 344 6.35 14.37 -43.83
C LEU A 344 6.23 14.27 -42.30
N TRP A 345 7.18 13.59 -41.65
CA TRP A 345 7.25 13.49 -40.19
C TRP A 345 7.45 14.87 -39.55
N LYS A 346 8.26 15.73 -40.16
CA LYS A 346 8.52 17.10 -39.70
C LYS A 346 7.26 17.98 -39.84
N ILE A 347 6.49 17.84 -40.92
CA ILE A 347 5.18 18.52 -41.04
C ILE A 347 4.23 18.02 -39.95
N ALA A 348 4.09 16.71 -39.79
CA ALA A 348 3.20 16.11 -38.80
C ALA A 348 3.57 16.54 -37.36
N THR A 349 4.86 16.61 -37.05
CA THR A 349 5.35 16.97 -35.71
C THR A 349 5.36 18.48 -35.43
N ILE A 350 5.52 19.33 -36.45
CA ILE A 350 5.51 20.80 -36.29
C ILE A 350 4.09 21.37 -36.32
N TRP A 351 3.18 20.83 -37.12
CA TRP A 351 1.85 21.42 -37.32
C TRP A 351 0.73 20.63 -36.63
N ILE A 352 0.70 19.31 -36.81
CA ILE A 352 -0.42 18.49 -36.33
C ILE A 352 -0.27 18.18 -34.84
N TRP A 353 0.91 17.72 -34.41
CA TRP A 353 1.18 17.34 -33.03
C TRP A 353 0.96 18.45 -32.00
N PRO A 354 1.46 19.70 -32.15
CA PRO A 354 1.24 20.73 -31.13
C PRO A 354 -0.21 21.20 -31.06
N VAL A 355 -0.96 21.16 -32.16
CA VAL A 355 -2.40 21.46 -32.15
C VAL A 355 -3.15 20.37 -31.39
N LEU A 356 -2.89 19.10 -31.69
CA LEU A 356 -3.48 17.97 -30.96
C LEU A 356 -3.10 17.98 -29.47
N ALA A 357 -1.83 18.24 -29.14
CA ALA A 357 -1.37 18.33 -27.76
C ALA A 357 -2.04 19.48 -26.99
N ARG A 358 -2.17 20.67 -27.60
CA ARG A 358 -2.88 21.80 -26.99
C ARG A 358 -4.36 21.50 -26.78
N LEU A 359 -5.04 20.90 -27.76
CA LEU A 359 -6.45 20.48 -27.62
C LEU A 359 -6.61 19.44 -26.51
N PHE A 360 -5.68 18.48 -26.42
CA PHE A 360 -5.67 17.47 -25.37
C PHE A 360 -5.46 18.09 -23.97
N VAL A 361 -4.52 19.04 -23.82
CA VAL A 361 -4.29 19.76 -22.56
C VAL A 361 -5.51 20.59 -22.16
N LEU A 362 -6.14 21.30 -23.11
CA LEU A 362 -7.39 22.03 -22.85
C LEU A 362 -8.50 21.08 -22.40
N GLY A 363 -8.63 19.91 -23.04
CA GLY A 363 -9.57 18.87 -22.64
C GLY A 363 -9.32 18.36 -21.21
N LEU A 364 -8.07 18.09 -20.85
CA LEU A 364 -7.69 17.67 -19.49
C LEU A 364 -8.03 18.72 -18.43
N ILE A 365 -7.84 20.01 -18.75
CA ILE A 365 -8.14 21.11 -17.83
C ILE A 365 -9.64 21.32 -17.70
N ALA A 366 -10.40 21.27 -18.81
CA ALA A 366 -11.85 21.33 -18.77
C ALA A 366 -12.43 20.19 -17.93
N HIS A 367 -11.91 18.97 -18.10
CA HIS A 367 -12.26 17.83 -17.26
C HIS A 367 -11.89 18.05 -15.78
N ARG A 368 -10.71 18.61 -15.49
CA ARG A 368 -10.29 18.95 -14.12
C ARG A 368 -11.23 19.96 -13.46
N VAL A 369 -11.67 20.99 -14.20
CA VAL A 369 -12.62 22.00 -13.73
C VAL A 369 -13.98 21.36 -13.43
N ALA A 370 -14.50 20.55 -14.36
CA ALA A 370 -15.75 19.81 -14.15
C ALA A 370 -15.65 18.87 -12.94
N GLY A 371 -14.50 18.22 -12.77
CA GLY A 371 -14.24 17.36 -11.63
C GLY A 371 -14.22 18.09 -10.30
N GLU A 372 -13.51 19.22 -10.18
CA GLU A 372 -13.59 20.02 -8.95
C GLU A 372 -15.01 20.52 -8.67
N GLY A 373 -15.78 20.88 -9.70
CA GLY A 373 -17.20 21.22 -9.55
C GLY A 373 -18.01 20.08 -8.92
N LEU A 374 -17.87 18.85 -9.41
CA LEU A 374 -18.58 17.70 -8.85
C LEU A 374 -18.09 17.32 -7.45
N LEU A 375 -16.78 17.43 -7.17
CA LEU A 375 -16.22 17.20 -5.84
C LEU A 375 -16.83 18.16 -4.80
N LEU A 376 -17.04 19.44 -5.16
CA LEU A 376 -17.71 20.40 -4.29
C LEU A 376 -19.16 20.02 -3.98
N VAL A 377 -19.88 19.46 -4.96
CA VAL A 377 -21.24 18.95 -4.76
C VAL A 377 -21.24 17.73 -3.83
N LEU A 378 -20.28 16.82 -3.96
CA LEU A 378 -20.16 15.63 -3.10
C LEU A 378 -19.72 15.98 -1.67
N ASP A 379 -18.91 17.02 -1.52
CA ASP A 379 -18.47 17.56 -0.23
C ASP A 379 -19.53 18.47 0.42
N TRP A 380 -20.63 18.76 -0.26
CA TRP A 380 -21.70 19.60 0.24
C TRP A 380 -22.33 18.99 1.51
N ARG A 381 -22.58 19.86 2.48
CA ARG A 381 -23.18 19.51 3.78
C ARG A 381 -24.51 20.24 3.89
N LEU A 382 -25.57 19.49 4.18
CA LEU A 382 -26.92 20.05 4.34
C LEU A 382 -26.99 21.03 5.53
N PHE A 383 -26.26 20.75 6.62
CA PHE A 383 -26.16 21.60 7.81
C PHE A 383 -24.73 21.57 8.40
N PRO A 384 -24.28 22.63 9.09
CA PRO A 384 -22.99 22.63 9.78
C PRO A 384 -23.00 21.56 10.88
N GLY A 385 -22.21 20.50 10.71
CA GLY A 385 -22.08 19.38 11.67
C GLY A 385 -22.63 18.03 11.19
N HIS A 386 -23.33 17.98 10.06
CA HIS A 386 -23.83 16.73 9.49
C HIS A 386 -22.84 16.12 8.47
N ALA A 387 -23.00 14.81 8.24
CA ALA A 387 -22.21 14.04 7.29
C ALA A 387 -22.34 14.59 5.85
N ALA A 388 -21.25 14.60 5.08
CA ALA A 388 -21.29 15.01 3.67
C ALA A 388 -22.03 13.95 2.83
N LEU A 389 -22.44 14.28 1.60
CA LEU A 389 -23.17 13.33 0.74
C LEU A 389 -22.39 12.02 0.54
N LYS A 390 -21.07 12.11 0.36
CA LYS A 390 -20.17 10.96 0.25
C LYS A 390 -20.01 10.11 1.53
N ASP A 391 -20.43 10.64 2.68
CA ASP A 391 -20.40 9.91 3.95
C ASP A 391 -21.70 9.12 4.19
N VAL A 392 -22.78 9.50 3.49
CA VAL A 392 -24.09 8.86 3.59
C VAL A 392 -24.19 7.72 2.58
N SER A 393 -23.83 7.99 1.33
CA SER A 393 -24.02 7.11 0.18
C SER A 393 -22.71 6.48 -0.30
N ALA A 394 -22.73 5.15 -0.53
CA ALA A 394 -21.58 4.43 -1.08
C ALA A 394 -21.28 4.86 -2.53
N THR A 395 -22.30 5.20 -3.30
CA THR A 395 -22.14 5.64 -4.71
C THR A 395 -21.48 7.01 -4.80
N ALA A 396 -21.95 7.98 -4.01
CA ALA A 396 -21.35 9.31 -3.92
C ALA A 396 -19.85 9.21 -3.56
N GLN A 397 -19.51 8.29 -2.67
CA GLN A 397 -18.13 8.01 -2.30
C GLN A 397 -17.32 7.37 -3.43
N GLN A 398 -17.88 6.39 -4.15
CA GLN A 398 -17.20 5.74 -5.26
C GLN A 398 -16.89 6.75 -6.38
N VAL A 399 -17.82 7.67 -6.64
CA VAL A 399 -17.61 8.78 -7.58
C VAL A 399 -16.52 9.73 -7.09
N ASP A 400 -16.50 10.10 -5.80
CA ASP A 400 -15.44 10.94 -5.19
C ASP A 400 -14.05 10.33 -5.44
N ILE A 401 -13.90 9.03 -5.15
CA ILE A 401 -12.62 8.32 -5.31
C ILE A 401 -12.18 8.28 -6.76
N ARG A 402 -13.07 7.90 -7.68
CA ARG A 402 -12.74 7.83 -9.12
C ARG A 402 -12.35 9.20 -9.65
N LEU A 403 -13.08 10.23 -9.27
CA LEU A 403 -12.81 11.59 -9.71
C LEU A 403 -11.48 12.13 -9.18
N GLN A 404 -11.15 11.84 -7.92
CA GLN A 404 -9.83 12.18 -7.36
C GLN A 404 -8.69 11.43 -8.06
N GLN A 405 -8.88 10.15 -8.42
CA GLN A 405 -7.91 9.36 -9.19
C GLN A 405 -7.67 9.98 -10.57
N PHE A 406 -8.74 10.26 -11.32
CA PHE A 406 -8.65 10.92 -12.63
C PHE A 406 -7.96 12.29 -12.55
N CYS A 407 -8.23 13.06 -11.49
CA CYS A 407 -7.59 14.34 -11.26
C CYS A 407 -6.09 14.24 -10.90
N TYR A 408 -5.66 13.13 -10.31
CA TYR A 408 -4.27 12.91 -9.90
C TYR A 408 -3.40 12.30 -10.99
N TRP A 409 -3.98 11.52 -11.91
CA TRP A 409 -3.24 10.85 -12.99
C TRP A 409 -2.38 11.77 -13.87
N PRO A 410 -2.82 12.98 -14.30
CA PRO A 410 -1.97 13.87 -15.08
C PRO A 410 -0.67 14.24 -14.37
N ILE A 411 -0.74 14.45 -13.05
CA ILE A 411 0.42 14.82 -12.23
C ILE A 411 1.37 13.63 -12.08
N GLN A 412 0.84 12.44 -11.80
CA GLN A 412 1.64 11.21 -11.75
C GLN A 412 2.29 10.90 -13.11
N TYR A 413 1.57 11.13 -14.21
CA TYR A 413 2.14 10.96 -15.54
C TYR A 413 3.30 11.93 -15.80
N LEU A 414 3.16 13.20 -15.41
CA LEU A 414 4.23 14.19 -15.53
C LEU A 414 5.46 13.82 -14.69
N THR A 415 5.29 13.30 -13.47
CA THR A 415 6.42 12.84 -12.65
C THR A 415 7.13 11.65 -13.29
N LEU A 416 6.38 10.72 -13.91
CA LEU A 416 6.96 9.59 -14.65
C LEU A 416 7.64 10.01 -15.95
N ARG A 417 7.11 11.01 -16.65
CA ARG A 417 7.77 11.58 -17.85
C ARG A 417 9.10 12.24 -17.47
N ARG A 418 9.10 13.04 -16.39
CA ARG A 418 10.33 13.65 -15.85
C ARG A 418 11.35 12.58 -15.44
N ARG A 419 10.90 11.48 -14.82
CA ARG A 419 11.79 10.35 -14.50
C ARG A 419 12.50 9.79 -15.74
N LYS A 420 11.81 9.66 -16.89
CA LYS A 420 12.44 9.17 -18.13
C LYS A 420 13.54 10.11 -18.66
N GLN A 421 13.51 11.40 -18.29
CA GLN A 421 14.55 12.38 -18.61
C GLN A 421 15.74 12.32 -17.63
N THR A 422 15.63 11.53 -16.55
CA THR A 422 16.68 11.30 -15.57
C THR A 422 17.25 9.88 -15.74
N TRP A 423 18.42 9.62 -15.16
CA TRP A 423 19.02 8.29 -15.10
C TRP A 423 18.06 7.22 -14.56
N GLN A 424 18.06 6.03 -15.16
CA GLN A 424 17.09 4.98 -14.82
C GLN A 424 17.37 4.35 -13.46
N SER A 425 18.62 4.39 -12.99
CA SER A 425 19.05 4.00 -11.64
C SER A 425 18.48 4.88 -10.51
N ASN A 426 17.73 5.97 -10.83
CA ASN A 426 17.16 6.82 -9.80
C ASN A 426 16.03 6.14 -9.01
N THR A 427 16.35 5.65 -7.81
CA THR A 427 15.41 4.92 -6.94
C THR A 427 14.29 5.77 -6.32
N LYS A 428 14.38 7.10 -6.29
CA LYS A 428 13.43 7.98 -5.57
C LYS A 428 12.01 7.91 -6.15
N ASP A 429 11.90 7.78 -7.46
CA ASP A 429 10.61 7.85 -8.19
C ASP A 429 9.99 6.46 -8.45
N HIS A 430 10.63 5.38 -7.99
CA HIS A 430 10.13 4.01 -8.17
C HIS A 430 8.79 3.75 -7.47
N PRO A 431 8.55 4.24 -6.23
CA PRO A 431 7.24 4.09 -5.58
C PRO A 431 6.11 4.75 -6.39
N GLU A 432 6.35 5.93 -6.97
CA GLU A 432 5.35 6.64 -7.78
C GLU A 432 4.98 5.87 -9.05
N TYR A 433 5.97 5.24 -9.70
CA TYR A 433 5.70 4.33 -10.82
C TYR A 433 4.79 3.17 -10.42
N ILE A 434 5.09 2.50 -9.31
CA ILE A 434 4.31 1.35 -8.86
C ILE A 434 2.88 1.78 -8.50
N ARG A 435 2.71 2.93 -7.83
CA ARG A 435 1.38 3.49 -7.50
C ARG A 435 0.56 3.83 -8.74
N PHE A 436 1.17 4.52 -9.71
CA PHE A 436 0.48 4.91 -10.94
C PHE A 436 -0.02 3.70 -11.71
N TYR A 437 0.85 2.71 -11.95
CA TYR A 437 0.45 1.49 -12.67
C TYR A 437 -0.49 0.60 -11.86
N ASN A 438 -0.39 0.59 -10.52
CA ASN A 438 -1.37 -0.11 -9.69
C ASN A 438 -2.77 0.51 -9.83
N SER A 439 -2.87 1.85 -9.76
CA SER A 439 -4.13 2.56 -9.95
C SER A 439 -4.71 2.32 -11.35
N LEU A 440 -3.88 2.44 -12.40
CA LEU A 440 -4.32 2.23 -13.77
C LEU A 440 -4.78 0.78 -14.02
N TRP A 441 -4.04 -0.21 -13.49
CA TRP A 441 -4.38 -1.62 -13.67
C TRP A 441 -5.64 -2.03 -12.90
N LEU A 442 -5.84 -1.48 -11.70
CA LEU A 442 -7.08 -1.67 -10.94
C LEU A 442 -8.28 -1.08 -11.67
N VAL A 443 -8.18 0.15 -12.18
CA VAL A 443 -9.29 0.76 -12.94
C VAL A 443 -9.57 -0.01 -14.22
N ALA A 444 -8.53 -0.43 -14.95
CA ALA A 444 -8.70 -1.23 -16.16
C ALA A 444 -9.41 -2.57 -15.87
N ASN A 445 -8.97 -3.31 -14.84
CA ASN A 445 -9.61 -4.56 -14.44
C ASN A 445 -11.05 -4.34 -13.94
N ASP A 446 -11.29 -3.25 -13.21
CA ASP A 446 -12.63 -2.89 -12.74
C ASP A 446 -13.58 -2.61 -13.90
N VAL A 447 -13.13 -1.91 -14.94
CA VAL A 447 -13.91 -1.67 -16.17
C VAL A 447 -14.16 -2.97 -16.94
N ILE A 448 -13.15 -3.83 -17.10
CA ILE A 448 -13.29 -5.12 -17.81
C ILE A 448 -14.32 -6.01 -17.09
N ILE A 449 -14.18 -6.17 -15.77
CA ILE A 449 -15.13 -6.94 -14.96
C ILE A 449 -16.51 -6.27 -14.98
N GLY A 450 -16.54 -4.94 -14.94
CA GLY A 450 -17.77 -4.14 -14.98
C GLY A 450 -18.55 -4.32 -16.26
N ILE A 451 -17.89 -4.33 -17.43
CA ILE A 451 -18.54 -4.59 -18.72
C ILE A 451 -19.17 -5.99 -18.73
N ALA A 452 -18.45 -7.02 -18.27
CA ALA A 452 -18.96 -8.39 -18.22
C ALA A 452 -20.12 -8.56 -17.23
N LEU A 453 -20.02 -7.92 -16.06
CA LEU A 453 -21.10 -7.93 -15.06
C LEU A 453 -22.32 -7.14 -15.56
N GLY A 454 -22.09 -5.99 -16.18
CA GLY A 454 -23.12 -5.12 -16.72
C GLY A 454 -23.91 -5.77 -17.84
N SER A 455 -23.23 -6.41 -18.80
CA SER A 455 -23.90 -7.14 -19.89
C SER A 455 -24.80 -8.24 -19.33
N TYR A 456 -24.30 -9.01 -18.36
CA TYR A 456 -25.07 -10.05 -17.70
C TYR A 456 -26.31 -9.50 -16.98
N ILE A 457 -26.18 -8.40 -16.22
CA ILE A 457 -27.29 -7.77 -15.50
C ILE A 457 -28.32 -7.19 -16.48
N ILE A 458 -27.87 -6.55 -17.57
CA ILE A 458 -28.75 -5.91 -18.55
C ILE A 458 -29.59 -6.95 -19.30
N GLU A 459 -28.95 -8.02 -19.80
CA GLU A 459 -29.62 -9.11 -20.52
C GLU A 459 -30.64 -9.84 -19.64
N ASN A 460 -30.35 -9.98 -18.35
CA ASN A 460 -31.18 -10.71 -17.40
C ASN A 460 -31.96 -9.78 -16.45
N ALA A 461 -32.11 -8.50 -16.76
CA ALA A 461 -32.65 -7.50 -15.84
C ALA A 461 -34.03 -7.87 -15.28
N GLY A 462 -34.92 -8.42 -16.13
CA GLY A 462 -36.23 -8.93 -15.70
C GLY A 462 -36.12 -10.11 -14.73
N TYR A 463 -35.25 -11.07 -15.02
CA TYR A 463 -35.02 -12.21 -14.12
C TYR A 463 -34.44 -11.76 -12.78
N VAL A 464 -33.37 -10.95 -12.80
CA VAL A 464 -32.74 -10.42 -11.58
C VAL A 464 -33.74 -9.60 -10.77
N ALA A 465 -34.61 -8.82 -11.41
CA ALA A 465 -35.68 -8.08 -10.75
C ALA A 465 -36.66 -8.99 -10.01
N THR A 466 -37.14 -10.04 -10.67
CA THR A 466 -38.03 -10.99 -10.00
C THR A 466 -37.35 -11.73 -8.85
N GLN A 467 -36.05 -12.01 -8.94
CA GLN A 467 -35.31 -12.61 -7.83
C GLN A 467 -35.19 -11.64 -6.66
N VAL A 468 -34.77 -10.39 -6.92
CA VAL A 468 -34.65 -9.36 -5.88
C VAL A 468 -36.00 -9.12 -5.19
N ASP A 469 -37.10 -9.03 -5.94
CA ASP A 469 -38.44 -8.86 -5.38
C ASP A 469 -38.87 -10.07 -4.53
N LYS A 470 -38.61 -11.30 -4.99
CA LYS A 470 -38.88 -12.52 -4.20
C LYS A 470 -38.07 -12.55 -2.91
N PHE A 471 -36.77 -12.27 -2.98
CA PHE A 471 -35.91 -12.21 -1.80
C PHE A 471 -36.36 -11.12 -0.83
N LEU A 472 -36.69 -9.93 -1.34
CA LEU A 472 -37.15 -8.82 -0.52
C LEU A 472 -38.48 -9.15 0.17
N SER A 473 -39.45 -9.67 -0.58
CA SER A 473 -40.77 -10.02 -0.05
C SER A 473 -40.67 -11.15 0.99
N ALA A 474 -39.93 -12.21 0.67
CA ALA A 474 -39.77 -13.36 1.57
C ALA A 474 -39.05 -13.01 2.88
N TYR A 475 -37.98 -12.21 2.85
CA TYR A 475 -37.17 -11.97 4.05
C TYR A 475 -37.52 -10.68 4.80
N THR A 476 -37.98 -9.63 4.11
CA THR A 476 -38.22 -8.31 4.74
C THR A 476 -39.69 -8.01 4.98
N ILE A 477 -40.62 -8.78 4.41
CA ILE A 477 -42.06 -8.63 4.62
C ILE A 477 -42.59 -9.91 5.28
N GLU A 478 -42.73 -10.99 4.52
CA GLU A 478 -43.33 -12.26 4.96
C GLU A 478 -42.58 -12.83 6.18
N GLY A 479 -41.25 -12.97 6.09
CA GLY A 479 -40.44 -13.48 7.20
C GLY A 479 -40.47 -12.60 8.46
N LEU A 480 -40.70 -11.28 8.33
CA LEU A 480 -40.89 -10.42 9.51
C LEU A 480 -42.31 -10.53 10.06
N GLN A 481 -43.33 -10.65 9.20
CA GLN A 481 -44.71 -10.89 9.62
C GLN A 481 -44.82 -12.21 10.39
N ASP A 482 -44.30 -13.29 9.81
CA ASP A 482 -44.25 -14.62 10.44
C ASP A 482 -43.50 -14.61 11.76
N MET A 483 -42.39 -13.86 11.83
CA MET A 483 -41.63 -13.73 13.06
C MET A 483 -42.41 -12.96 14.13
N ILE A 484 -43.14 -11.90 13.76
CA ILE A 484 -43.95 -11.10 14.70
C ILE A 484 -45.18 -11.87 15.16
N THR A 485 -45.88 -12.59 14.28
CA THR A 485 -47.01 -13.45 14.67
C THR A 485 -46.53 -14.56 15.61
N TRP A 486 -45.39 -15.19 15.31
CA TRP A 486 -44.76 -16.15 16.23
C TRP A 486 -44.38 -15.53 17.59
N LEU A 487 -44.01 -14.26 17.63
CA LEU A 487 -43.73 -13.52 18.86
C LEU A 487 -44.99 -13.19 19.67
N MET A 488 -46.15 -12.99 19.03
CA MET A 488 -47.43 -12.70 19.69
C MET A 488 -48.06 -13.93 20.34
N ASP A 489 -47.83 -15.11 19.76
CA ASP A 489 -48.18 -16.39 20.36
C ASP A 489 -47.18 -16.70 21.49
N TRP A 490 -46.53 -17.87 21.47
CA TRP A 490 -45.54 -18.28 22.49
C TRP A 490 -44.19 -18.59 21.83
N PRO A 491 -43.34 -17.57 21.59
CA PRO A 491 -42.07 -17.76 20.90
C PRO A 491 -41.13 -18.63 21.72
N ALA A 492 -40.65 -19.75 21.14
CA ALA A 492 -39.89 -20.78 21.86
C ALA A 492 -40.59 -21.19 23.17
N GLY A 493 -41.92 -21.18 23.14
CA GLY A 493 -42.85 -21.40 24.24
C GLY A 493 -42.88 -20.30 25.33
N LEU A 494 -41.99 -19.31 25.32
CA LEU A 494 -41.90 -18.30 26.37
C LEU A 494 -43.27 -17.63 26.54
N LYS A 495 -43.90 -17.84 27.71
CA LYS A 495 -45.15 -17.18 28.03
C LYS A 495 -44.88 -15.70 28.25
N LEU A 496 -45.00 -14.93 27.17
CA LEU A 496 -44.93 -13.48 27.16
C LEU A 496 -46.25 -12.90 27.68
N ASN A 497 -46.22 -11.64 28.08
CA ASN A 497 -47.45 -10.90 28.35
C ASN A 497 -48.23 -10.74 27.03
N THR A 498 -49.41 -11.36 26.95
CA THR A 498 -50.23 -11.43 25.72
C THR A 498 -50.67 -10.05 25.27
N GLU A 499 -51.21 -9.22 26.17
CA GLU A 499 -51.72 -7.88 25.83
C GLU A 499 -50.64 -6.95 25.28
N LEU A 500 -49.44 -6.98 25.86
CA LEU A 500 -48.32 -6.19 25.36
C LEU A 500 -47.76 -6.74 24.05
N ALA A 501 -47.70 -8.07 23.92
CA ALA A 501 -47.22 -8.71 22.70
C ALA A 501 -48.14 -8.43 21.52
N THR A 502 -49.47 -8.52 21.71
CA THR A 502 -50.46 -8.18 20.69
C THR A 502 -50.40 -6.71 20.32
N PHE A 503 -50.35 -5.80 21.31
CA PHE A 503 -50.21 -4.36 21.04
C PHE A 503 -48.95 -4.01 20.22
N LEU A 504 -47.78 -4.53 20.60
CA LEU A 504 -46.53 -4.30 19.86
C LEU A 504 -46.56 -4.97 18.49
N GLY A 505 -47.11 -6.18 18.41
CA GLY A 505 -47.24 -6.93 17.17
C GLY A 505 -48.13 -6.23 16.16
N ASP A 506 -49.34 -5.81 16.56
CA ASP A 506 -50.27 -5.06 15.72
C ASP A 506 -49.65 -3.75 15.20
N LEU A 507 -48.93 -3.02 16.07
CA LEU A 507 -48.22 -1.81 15.68
C LEU A 507 -47.15 -2.07 14.61
N PHE A 508 -46.31 -3.11 14.79
CA PHE A 508 -45.26 -3.42 13.83
C PHE A 508 -45.81 -4.02 12.53
N LEU A 509 -46.83 -4.89 12.61
CA LEU A 509 -47.52 -5.44 11.44
C LEU A 509 -48.15 -4.33 10.59
N TRP A 510 -48.81 -3.35 11.23
CA TRP A 510 -49.37 -2.20 10.51
C TRP A 510 -48.30 -1.42 9.72
N VAL A 511 -47.11 -1.22 10.30
CA VAL A 511 -46.00 -0.55 9.59
C VAL A 511 -45.43 -1.44 8.47
N ILE A 512 -45.37 -2.76 8.66
CA ILE A 512 -44.94 -3.68 7.60
C ILE A 512 -45.92 -3.67 6.44
N ASP A 513 -47.23 -3.67 6.71
CA ASP A 513 -48.26 -3.63 5.66
C ASP A 513 -48.21 -2.31 4.88
N TYR A 514 -47.98 -1.18 5.58
CA TYR A 514 -47.73 0.10 4.93
C TYR A 514 -46.48 0.04 4.03
N TRP A 515 -45.38 -0.53 4.52
CA TRP A 515 -44.15 -0.70 3.74
C TRP A 515 -44.34 -1.64 2.54
N ALA A 516 -45.10 -2.72 2.70
CA ALA A 516 -45.46 -3.62 1.62
C ALA A 516 -46.23 -2.89 0.51
N GLY A 517 -47.14 -1.97 0.89
CA GLY A 517 -47.78 -1.04 -0.05
C GLY A 517 -46.78 -0.17 -0.81
N CYS A 518 -45.78 0.41 -0.13
CA CYS A 518 -44.71 1.16 -0.78
C CYS A 518 -43.87 0.31 -1.74
N ILE A 519 -43.54 -0.93 -1.36
CA ILE A 519 -42.80 -1.87 -2.24
C ILE A 519 -43.64 -2.25 -3.45
N ALA A 520 -44.95 -2.46 -3.30
CA ALA A 520 -45.85 -2.75 -4.41
C ALA A 520 -45.84 -1.62 -5.46
N LEU A 521 -45.75 -0.36 -5.04
CA LEU A 521 -45.58 0.80 -5.95
C LEU A 521 -44.21 0.82 -6.64
N LEU A 522 -43.15 0.29 -5.99
CA LEU A 522 -41.80 0.23 -6.54
C LEU A 522 -41.58 -0.93 -7.52
N ARG A 523 -42.29 -2.06 -7.34
CA ARG A 523 -42.19 -3.29 -8.16
C ARG A 523 -42.14 -3.05 -9.67
N PRO A 524 -43.03 -2.26 -10.31
CA PRO A 524 -42.98 -2.05 -11.77
C PRO A 524 -41.71 -1.33 -12.23
N TYR A 525 -41.07 -0.52 -11.37
CA TYR A 525 -39.84 0.21 -11.68
C TYR A 525 -38.57 -0.61 -11.39
N LEU A 526 -38.69 -1.73 -10.67
CA LEU A 526 -37.55 -2.55 -10.22
C LEU A 526 -36.69 -3.08 -11.39
N PRO A 527 -37.25 -3.57 -12.50
CA PRO A 527 -36.45 -3.93 -13.69
C PRO A 527 -35.70 -2.73 -14.29
N GLY A 528 -36.30 -1.53 -14.29
CA GLY A 528 -35.65 -0.31 -14.76
C GLY A 528 -34.51 0.14 -13.86
N ILE A 529 -34.67 0.03 -12.54
CA ILE A 529 -33.60 0.30 -11.55
C ILE A 529 -32.44 -0.67 -11.75
N ILE A 530 -32.72 -1.97 -11.94
CA ILE A 530 -31.68 -2.97 -12.17
C ILE A 530 -30.99 -2.76 -13.51
N HIS A 531 -31.73 -2.35 -14.55
CA HIS A 531 -31.14 -1.99 -15.83
C HIS A 531 -30.21 -0.78 -15.69
N PHE A 532 -30.60 0.24 -14.91
CA PHE A 532 -29.74 1.38 -14.58
C PHE A 532 -28.49 0.96 -13.80
N ILE A 533 -28.62 0.06 -12.82
CA ILE A 533 -27.47 -0.55 -12.11
C ILE A 533 -26.56 -1.28 -13.10
N GLY A 534 -27.13 -2.07 -14.02
CA GLY A 534 -26.40 -2.75 -15.08
C GLY A 534 -25.62 -1.76 -15.97
N PHE A 535 -26.26 -0.69 -16.42
CA PHE A 535 -25.64 0.38 -17.23
C PHE A 535 -24.50 1.09 -16.48
N SER A 536 -24.64 1.32 -15.18
CA SER A 536 -23.57 1.92 -14.37
C SER A 536 -22.27 1.10 -14.35
N SER A 537 -22.35 -0.21 -14.64
CA SER A 537 -21.20 -1.12 -14.66
C SER A 537 -20.19 -0.81 -15.77
N PHE A 538 -20.58 -0.06 -16.81
CA PHE A 538 -19.63 0.43 -17.82
C PHE A 538 -18.56 1.35 -17.24
N ALA A 539 -18.85 2.02 -16.12
CA ALA A 539 -17.87 2.82 -15.39
C ALA A 539 -16.99 2.00 -14.41
N GLY A 540 -17.18 0.67 -14.34
CA GLY A 540 -16.47 -0.26 -13.48
C GLY A 540 -17.40 -1.12 -12.61
N ALA A 541 -16.99 -2.33 -12.25
CA ALA A 541 -17.75 -3.25 -11.40
C ALA A 541 -18.00 -2.71 -9.98
N THR A 542 -17.14 -1.81 -9.50
CA THR A 542 -17.33 -1.11 -8.23
C THR A 542 -18.58 -0.22 -8.18
N MET A 543 -19.02 0.35 -9.31
CA MET A 543 -20.20 1.22 -9.39
C MET A 543 -21.53 0.49 -9.10
N PRO A 544 -21.88 -0.63 -9.76
CA PRO A 544 -23.10 -1.37 -9.46
C PRO A 544 -23.10 -1.94 -8.04
N ILE A 545 -21.94 -2.35 -7.51
CA ILE A 545 -21.81 -2.82 -6.11
C ILE A 545 -22.17 -1.69 -5.14
N SER A 546 -21.68 -0.46 -5.40
CA SER A 546 -22.00 0.70 -4.56
C SER A 546 -23.48 1.10 -4.65
N LEU A 547 -24.08 1.08 -5.85
CA LEU A 547 -25.51 1.33 -6.05
C LEU A 547 -26.37 0.28 -5.36
N PHE A 548 -25.96 -0.99 -5.41
CA PHE A 548 -26.66 -2.08 -4.75
C PHE A 548 -26.59 -1.94 -3.21
N SER A 549 -25.45 -1.50 -2.65
CA SER A 549 -25.32 -1.21 -1.22
C SER A 549 -26.27 -0.08 -0.77
N ASP A 550 -26.40 0.98 -1.58
CA ASP A 550 -27.35 2.06 -1.33
C ASP A 550 -28.81 1.58 -1.50
N LEU A 551 -29.11 0.74 -2.49
CA LEU A 551 -30.42 0.13 -2.67
C LEU A 551 -30.82 -0.71 -1.46
N ILE A 552 -29.94 -1.57 -0.93
CA ILE A 552 -30.17 -2.31 0.32
C ILE A 552 -30.48 -1.36 1.48
N SER A 553 -29.81 -0.20 1.53
CA SER A 553 -30.06 0.82 2.56
C SER A 553 -31.49 1.35 2.52
N LEU A 554 -32.01 1.63 1.33
CA LEU A 554 -33.36 2.12 1.14
C LEU A 554 -34.40 1.03 1.39
N LEU A 555 -34.17 -0.18 0.89
CA LEU A 555 -35.10 -1.31 0.99
C LEU A 555 -35.28 -1.85 2.43
N THR A 556 -34.35 -1.56 3.33
CA THR A 556 -34.35 -2.04 4.73
C THR A 556 -34.61 -0.92 5.76
N LEU A 557 -35.15 0.22 5.31
CA LEU A 557 -35.41 1.39 6.16
C LEU A 557 -36.40 1.08 7.29
N HIS A 558 -37.44 0.29 7.03
CA HIS A 558 -38.44 -0.13 8.02
C HIS A 558 -37.80 -0.95 9.15
N ILE A 559 -36.88 -1.86 8.83
CA ILE A 559 -36.13 -2.64 9.84
C ILE A 559 -35.26 -1.74 10.72
N TYR A 560 -34.63 -0.72 10.13
CA TYR A 560 -33.90 0.28 10.89
C TYR A 560 -34.83 1.05 11.84
N SER A 561 -36.01 1.46 11.37
CA SER A 561 -37.04 2.11 12.20
C SER A 561 -37.47 1.24 13.38
N PHE A 562 -37.75 -0.06 13.14
CA PHE A 562 -38.11 -1.01 14.19
C PHE A 562 -37.01 -1.21 15.21
N TYR A 563 -35.76 -1.33 14.77
CA TYR A 563 -34.62 -1.40 15.68
C TYR A 563 -34.52 -0.14 16.56
N VAL A 564 -34.65 1.06 15.99
CA VAL A 564 -34.59 2.31 16.76
C VAL A 564 -35.75 2.43 17.75
N ALA A 565 -36.97 2.10 17.32
CA ALA A 565 -38.15 2.14 18.18
C ALA A 565 -38.06 1.14 19.34
N SER A 566 -37.78 -0.14 19.05
CA SER A 566 -37.67 -1.20 20.06
C SER A 566 -36.48 -0.97 21.01
N ALA A 567 -35.33 -0.50 20.51
CA ALA A 567 -34.18 -0.15 21.35
C ALA A 567 -34.52 0.99 22.33
N ARG A 568 -35.24 2.02 21.88
CA ARG A 568 -35.69 3.11 22.76
C ARG A 568 -36.65 2.63 23.84
N ILE A 569 -37.65 1.82 23.48
CA ILE A 569 -38.61 1.27 24.44
C ILE A 569 -37.88 0.41 25.48
N TYR A 570 -36.99 -0.48 25.03
CA TYR A 570 -36.22 -1.34 25.91
C TYR A 570 -35.28 -0.56 26.85
N ASN A 571 -34.54 0.42 26.32
CA ASN A 571 -33.66 1.26 27.13
C ASN A 571 -34.44 2.08 28.17
N TRP A 572 -35.61 2.62 27.78
CA TRP A 572 -36.47 3.35 28.69
C TRP A 572 -36.99 2.45 29.82
N GLN A 573 -37.47 1.26 29.48
CA GLN A 573 -37.95 0.28 30.46
C GLN A 573 -36.84 -0.15 31.44
N LEU A 574 -35.63 -0.46 30.94
CA LEU A 574 -34.48 -0.77 31.80
C LEU A 574 -34.14 0.40 32.75
N THR A 575 -34.13 1.63 32.23
CA THR A 575 -33.79 2.81 33.03
C THR A 575 -34.82 3.06 34.13
N ILE A 576 -36.12 2.84 33.85
CA ILE A 576 -37.18 2.93 34.86
C ILE A 576 -37.02 1.82 35.91
N ILE A 577 -36.81 0.57 35.49
CA ILE A 577 -36.63 -0.56 36.41
C ILE A 577 -35.43 -0.33 37.34
N ILE A 578 -34.30 0.16 36.82
CA ILE A 578 -33.12 0.49 37.63
C ILE A 578 -33.45 1.62 38.62
N SER A 579 -34.20 2.63 38.20
CA SER A 579 -34.61 3.74 39.06
C SER A 579 -35.56 3.30 40.18
N LEU A 580 -36.54 2.46 39.86
CA LEU A 580 -37.47 1.88 40.84
C LEU A 580 -36.78 0.88 41.78
N PHE A 581 -35.79 0.13 41.29
CA PHE A 581 -34.96 -0.73 42.14
C PHE A 581 -34.16 0.09 43.17
N HIS A 582 -33.73 1.30 42.81
CA HIS A 582 -33.13 2.21 43.78
C HIS A 582 -34.15 2.73 44.80
N LEU A 583 -35.37 3.04 44.36
CA LEU A 583 -36.47 3.45 45.23
C LEU A 583 -36.71 2.42 46.36
N PHE A 584 -36.74 1.12 46.02
CA PHE A 584 -36.84 0.02 47.02
C PHE A 584 -35.75 -0.02 48.06
N ARG A 585 -34.55 0.41 47.68
CA ARG A 585 -33.39 0.39 48.56
C ARG A 585 -33.31 1.65 49.43
N GLY A 586 -34.32 2.52 49.39
CA GLY A 586 -34.27 3.84 50.05
C GLY A 586 -33.25 4.79 49.42
N ARG A 587 -32.99 4.64 48.11
CA ARG A 587 -31.96 5.39 47.39
C ARG A 587 -32.54 6.15 46.20
N LYS A 588 -31.94 7.29 45.86
CA LYS A 588 -32.30 8.14 44.71
C LYS A 588 -31.06 8.44 43.88
N ARG A 589 -31.17 8.32 42.55
CA ARG A 589 -30.12 8.79 41.63
C ARG A 589 -30.21 10.31 41.53
N ASN A 590 -29.19 11.02 41.99
CA ASN A 590 -29.07 12.46 41.81
C ASN A 590 -28.40 12.75 40.46
N VAL A 591 -29.19 13.20 39.48
CA VAL A 591 -28.72 13.47 38.11
C VAL A 591 -27.69 14.61 38.08
N LEU A 592 -27.86 15.63 38.94
CA LEU A 592 -26.98 16.81 38.96
C LEU A 592 -25.58 16.51 39.50
N ARG A 593 -25.46 15.58 40.46
CA ARG A 593 -24.17 15.17 41.07
C ARG A 593 -23.70 13.78 40.64
N ASN A 594 -24.40 13.17 39.68
CA ASN A 594 -24.14 11.83 39.13
C ASN A 594 -23.84 10.74 40.18
N ARG A 595 -24.51 10.80 41.34
CA ARG A 595 -24.31 9.88 42.49
C ARG A 595 -25.62 9.30 43.01
N ILE A 596 -25.55 8.30 43.88
CA ILE A 596 -26.70 7.67 44.52
C ILE A 596 -26.78 8.18 45.96
N ASP A 597 -27.84 8.93 46.28
CA ASP A 597 -28.10 9.49 47.60
C ASP A 597 -29.15 8.62 48.34
N SER A 598 -29.08 8.54 49.66
CA SER A 598 -30.17 7.99 50.47
C SER A 598 -31.31 8.99 50.53
N CYS A 599 -32.55 8.51 50.42
CA CYS A 599 -33.76 9.34 50.51
C CYS A 599 -34.78 8.59 51.35
N ASP A 600 -35.36 9.29 52.32
CA ASP A 600 -36.44 8.74 53.13
C ASP A 600 -37.74 8.82 52.31
N TYR A 601 -38.33 7.67 52.01
CA TYR A 601 -39.58 7.56 51.26
C TYR A 601 -40.71 7.15 52.20
N ASP A 602 -41.90 7.73 52.02
CA ASP A 602 -43.10 7.30 52.72
C ASP A 602 -43.55 5.90 52.28
N LEU A 603 -44.26 5.19 53.16
CA LEU A 603 -44.74 3.82 52.90
C LEU A 603 -45.55 3.73 51.60
N ASP A 604 -46.40 4.72 51.32
CA ASP A 604 -47.25 4.76 50.13
C ASP A 604 -46.43 4.87 48.83
N GLN A 605 -45.35 5.67 48.86
CA GLN A 605 -44.44 5.84 47.72
C GLN A 605 -43.65 4.56 47.46
N LEU A 606 -43.20 3.89 48.53
CA LEU A 606 -42.50 2.61 48.44
C LEU A 606 -43.43 1.52 47.89
N LEU A 607 -44.68 1.46 48.37
CA LEU A 607 -45.69 0.50 47.92
C LEU A 607 -46.03 0.71 46.44
N LEU A 608 -46.30 1.95 46.01
CA LEU A 608 -46.60 2.27 44.62
C LEU A 608 -45.43 1.93 43.70
N GLY A 609 -44.21 2.29 44.10
CA GLY A 609 -43.00 1.89 43.39
C GLY A 609 -42.84 0.37 43.31
N THR A 610 -43.35 -0.37 44.31
CA THR A 610 -43.27 -1.84 44.37
C THR A 610 -44.19 -2.52 43.39
N ILE A 611 -45.39 -1.99 43.26
CA ILE A 611 -46.36 -2.44 42.27
C ILE A 611 -45.84 -2.11 40.86
N LEU A 612 -45.36 -0.88 40.63
CA LEU A 612 -44.89 -0.45 39.32
C LEU A 612 -43.64 -1.24 38.87
N PHE A 613 -42.68 -1.49 39.77
CA PHE A 613 -41.51 -2.30 39.47
C PHE A 613 -41.87 -3.73 39.13
N THR A 614 -42.74 -4.37 39.92
CA THR A 614 -43.12 -5.77 39.67
C THR A 614 -43.84 -5.91 38.33
N LEU A 615 -44.72 -4.95 37.99
CA LEU A 615 -45.35 -4.85 36.67
C LEU A 615 -44.30 -4.70 35.55
N LEU A 616 -43.45 -3.67 35.59
CA LEU A 616 -42.47 -3.44 34.52
C LEU A 616 -41.48 -4.60 34.37
N PHE A 617 -41.09 -5.23 35.49
CA PHE A 617 -40.20 -6.39 35.48
C PHE A 617 -40.83 -7.60 34.79
N PHE A 618 -42.12 -7.87 35.03
CA PHE A 618 -42.84 -8.93 34.34
C PHE A 618 -43.13 -8.63 32.87
N LEU A 619 -43.20 -7.36 32.47
CA LEU A 619 -43.32 -6.94 31.06
C LEU A 619 -41.97 -6.93 30.32
N LEU A 620 -40.85 -6.92 31.03
CA LEU A 620 -39.50 -6.82 30.45
C LEU A 620 -39.15 -7.94 29.46
N PRO A 621 -39.46 -9.23 29.71
CA PRO A 621 -39.17 -10.29 28.77
C PRO A 621 -39.84 -10.08 27.40
N THR A 622 -41.09 -9.59 27.36
CA THR A 622 -41.79 -9.31 26.10
C THR A 622 -41.04 -8.26 25.29
N VAL A 623 -40.75 -7.10 25.88
CA VAL A 623 -40.03 -6.01 25.19
C VAL A 623 -38.63 -6.44 24.76
N PHE A 624 -37.94 -7.23 25.61
CA PHE A 624 -36.61 -7.74 25.31
C PHE A 624 -36.58 -8.64 24.07
N VAL A 625 -37.53 -9.56 23.92
CA VAL A 625 -37.55 -10.48 22.77
C VAL A 625 -37.86 -9.73 21.46
N PHE A 626 -38.79 -8.77 21.48
CA PHE A 626 -39.04 -7.88 20.32
C PHE A 626 -37.80 -7.06 19.95
N TYR A 627 -37.12 -6.47 20.95
CA TYR A 627 -35.86 -5.76 20.72
C TYR A 627 -34.77 -6.66 20.13
N LEU A 628 -34.55 -7.84 20.72
CA LEU A 628 -33.51 -8.78 20.29
C LEU A 628 -33.72 -9.22 18.83
N THR A 629 -34.98 -9.45 18.46
CA THR A 629 -35.40 -9.78 17.10
C THR A 629 -34.96 -8.70 16.10
N PHE A 630 -35.37 -7.45 16.28
CA PHE A 630 -35.02 -6.38 15.35
C PHE A 630 -33.54 -6.00 15.42
N ALA A 631 -32.91 -6.13 16.59
CA ALA A 631 -31.47 -5.98 16.74
C ALA A 631 -30.70 -7.03 15.92
N SER A 632 -31.12 -8.30 15.94
CA SER A 632 -30.49 -9.36 15.15
C SER A 632 -30.63 -9.13 13.64
N ALA A 633 -31.84 -8.76 13.18
CA ALA A 633 -32.09 -8.41 11.77
C ALA A 633 -31.23 -7.21 11.33
N ARG A 634 -31.12 -6.18 12.19
CA ARG A 634 -30.26 -5.03 11.93
C ARG A 634 -28.79 -5.41 11.86
N MET A 635 -28.29 -6.24 12.77
CA MET A 635 -26.89 -6.70 12.76
C MET A 635 -26.56 -7.53 11.52
N ALA A 636 -27.50 -8.36 11.03
CA ALA A 636 -27.34 -9.08 9.78
C ALA A 636 -27.17 -8.13 8.58
N ILE A 637 -27.99 -7.08 8.49
CA ILE A 637 -27.90 -6.06 7.43
C ILE A 637 -26.59 -5.26 7.53
N ILE A 638 -26.16 -4.87 8.75
CA ILE A 638 -24.88 -4.18 8.96
C ILE A 638 -23.72 -5.07 8.50
N THR A 639 -23.77 -6.37 8.81
CA THR A 639 -22.74 -7.34 8.41
C THR A 639 -22.70 -7.50 6.89
N LEU A 640 -23.84 -7.63 6.23
CA LEU A 640 -23.92 -7.68 4.77
C LEU A 640 -23.31 -6.43 4.12
N LYS A 641 -23.68 -5.24 4.61
CA LYS A 641 -23.10 -3.98 4.10
C LYS A 641 -21.61 -3.87 4.36
N ALA A 642 -21.13 -4.26 5.53
CA ALA A 642 -19.70 -4.31 5.81
C ALA A 642 -18.98 -5.27 4.85
N GLY A 643 -19.62 -6.38 4.47
CA GLY A 643 -19.13 -7.28 3.41
C GLY A 643 -19.02 -6.60 2.05
N LEU A 644 -20.05 -5.86 1.62
CA LEU A 644 -20.02 -5.10 0.36
C LEU A 644 -18.96 -3.99 0.38
N ASP A 645 -18.86 -3.26 1.49
CA ASP A 645 -17.91 -2.18 1.69
C ASP A 645 -16.45 -2.68 1.71
N THR A 646 -16.20 -3.86 2.30
CA THR A 646 -14.88 -4.52 2.27
C THR A 646 -14.53 -5.05 0.89
N LEU A 647 -15.50 -5.60 0.15
CA LEU A 647 -15.35 -5.97 -1.26
C LEU A 647 -14.98 -4.74 -2.11
N LEU A 648 -15.67 -3.61 -1.90
CA LEU A 648 -15.40 -2.35 -2.58
C LEU A 648 -13.98 -1.83 -2.27
N ALA A 649 -13.54 -1.90 -1.01
CA ALA A 649 -12.18 -1.54 -0.62
C ALA A 649 -11.12 -2.45 -1.27
N CYS A 650 -11.40 -3.75 -1.38
CA CYS A 650 -10.52 -4.69 -2.09
C CYS A 650 -10.40 -4.31 -3.57
N LEU A 651 -11.52 -4.13 -4.28
CA LEU A 651 -11.50 -3.80 -5.71
C LEU A 651 -10.82 -2.45 -6.01
N ASN A 652 -10.95 -1.45 -5.12
CA ASN A 652 -10.41 -0.12 -5.35
C ASN A 652 -8.91 0.04 -5.04
N HIS A 653 -8.35 -0.76 -4.13
CA HIS A 653 -7.03 -0.50 -3.56
C HIS A 653 -6.11 -1.73 -3.54
N PHE A 654 -6.53 -2.90 -4.03
CA PHE A 654 -5.70 -4.11 -3.92
C PHE A 654 -4.33 -3.88 -4.58
N PRO A 655 -3.20 -4.22 -3.93
CA PRO A 655 -1.86 -4.04 -4.48
C PRO A 655 -1.55 -5.09 -5.56
N LEU A 656 -2.46 -5.20 -6.53
CA LEU A 656 -2.53 -6.17 -7.61
C LEU A 656 -1.25 -6.10 -8.46
N PHE A 657 -0.85 -4.89 -8.85
CA PHE A 657 0.36 -4.67 -9.64
C PHE A 657 1.63 -4.99 -8.84
N ALA A 658 1.68 -4.62 -7.56
CA ALA A 658 2.82 -4.93 -6.72
C ALA A 658 2.95 -6.45 -6.48
N LEU A 659 1.83 -7.16 -6.29
CA LEU A 659 1.82 -8.62 -6.16
C LEU A 659 2.28 -9.30 -7.45
N MET A 660 1.79 -8.82 -8.60
CA MET A 660 2.23 -9.28 -9.92
C MET A 660 3.74 -9.05 -10.13
N LEU A 661 4.25 -7.86 -9.80
CA LEU A 661 5.67 -7.54 -9.90
C LEU A 661 6.50 -8.47 -9.02
N ARG A 662 6.03 -8.76 -7.81
CA ARG A 662 6.72 -9.67 -6.91
C ARG A 662 6.82 -11.09 -7.46
N PHE A 663 5.75 -11.60 -8.08
CA PHE A 663 5.74 -12.92 -8.71
C PHE A 663 6.64 -12.96 -9.96
N LYS A 664 6.64 -11.90 -10.78
CA LYS A 664 7.41 -11.83 -12.03
C LYS A 664 8.90 -11.57 -11.80
N ASP A 665 9.25 -10.66 -10.90
CA ASP A 665 10.63 -10.26 -10.60
C ASP A 665 10.71 -9.62 -9.20
N SER A 666 11.05 -10.44 -8.21
CA SER A 666 11.10 -10.07 -6.80
C SER A 666 12.14 -8.99 -6.47
N ARG A 667 13.16 -8.81 -7.33
CA ARG A 667 14.23 -7.78 -7.17
C ARG A 667 13.75 -6.35 -7.47
N ARG A 668 12.54 -6.17 -8.01
CA ARG A 668 11.93 -4.85 -8.26
C ARG A 668 11.30 -4.21 -7.02
N LEU A 669 11.01 -5.03 -6.02
CA LEU A 669 10.38 -4.61 -4.76
C LEU A 669 11.33 -4.97 -3.60
N PRO A 670 12.43 -4.22 -3.41
CA PRO A 670 13.37 -4.52 -2.34
C PRO A 670 12.73 -4.22 -0.97
N GLY A 671 12.75 -5.22 -0.10
CA GLY A 671 12.42 -5.14 1.32
C GLY A 671 13.65 -4.92 2.21
N GLY A 672 14.84 -5.25 1.71
CA GLY A 672 16.11 -5.10 2.43
C GLY A 672 17.26 -5.80 1.71
N ILE A 673 18.39 -5.94 2.41
CA ILE A 673 19.56 -6.71 1.95
C ILE A 673 19.92 -7.80 2.96
N ARG A 674 20.47 -8.92 2.47
CA ARG A 674 20.98 -10.01 3.30
C ARG A 674 22.39 -10.39 2.83
N PHE A 675 23.30 -10.51 3.78
CA PHE A 675 24.63 -11.06 3.54
C PHE A 675 24.60 -12.57 3.81
N ARG A 676 25.08 -13.37 2.86
CA ARG A 676 25.25 -14.82 3.02
C ARG A 676 26.74 -15.16 2.92
N LEU A 677 27.29 -15.76 3.96
CA LEU A 677 28.65 -16.30 3.94
C LEU A 677 28.70 -17.54 3.04
N TYR A 678 29.72 -17.64 2.19
CA TYR A 678 30.04 -18.84 1.43
C TYR A 678 31.16 -19.60 2.14
N ASP A 679 31.01 -20.92 2.26
CA ASP A 679 32.07 -21.76 2.80
C ASP A 679 33.23 -21.81 1.81
N THR A 680 34.45 -21.71 2.34
CA THR A 680 35.70 -21.57 1.59
C THR A 680 36.28 -22.82 0.88
N PRO A 681 35.80 -24.09 1.04
CA PRO A 681 36.49 -25.24 0.46
C PRO A 681 36.30 -25.43 -1.06
N ASP A 682 35.34 -24.78 -1.71
CA ASP A 682 35.15 -24.89 -3.18
C ASP A 682 36.03 -23.91 -3.99
N ALA A 683 36.70 -22.96 -3.33
CA ALA A 683 37.56 -21.95 -3.98
C ALA A 683 39.04 -22.36 -4.09
N SER A 684 39.44 -23.45 -3.44
CA SER A 684 40.83 -23.95 -3.36
C SER A 684 41.15 -25.05 -4.37
N VAL A 685 40.16 -25.56 -5.13
CA VAL A 685 40.36 -26.60 -6.13
C VAL A 685 41.10 -26.04 -7.36
N GLY A 686 42.43 -26.10 -7.32
CA GLY A 686 43.31 -25.66 -8.41
C GLY A 686 44.57 -24.91 -7.96
N MET A 687 45.06 -25.13 -6.74
CA MET A 687 46.36 -24.63 -6.31
C MET A 687 47.47 -25.30 -7.15
N THR A 688 48.19 -24.50 -7.92
CA THR A 688 49.50 -24.89 -8.47
C THR A 688 50.55 -24.13 -7.65
N GLU A 689 51.67 -24.79 -7.35
CA GLU A 689 52.71 -24.47 -6.33
C GLU A 689 53.38 -23.06 -6.37
N ARG A 690 52.89 -22.09 -7.15
CA ARG A 690 53.47 -20.72 -7.26
C ARG A 690 52.72 -19.62 -6.50
N GLN A 691 51.86 -19.97 -5.54
CA GLN A 691 50.83 -19.05 -5.01
C GLN A 691 50.69 -19.12 -3.47
N GLU A 692 51.82 -19.11 -2.75
CA GLU A 692 51.84 -19.21 -1.28
C GLU A 692 51.55 -17.87 -0.55
N ASP A 693 51.53 -16.71 -1.25
CA ASP A 693 51.36 -15.37 -0.65
C ASP A 693 49.92 -14.78 -0.72
N CYS A 694 48.87 -15.62 -0.71
CA CYS A 694 47.48 -15.14 -0.81
C CYS A 694 46.81 -14.94 0.57
N VAL A 695 46.12 -13.81 0.75
CA VAL A 695 45.45 -13.40 2.00
C VAL A 695 44.24 -14.30 2.33
N PRO A 696 44.02 -14.68 3.61
CA PRO A 696 42.78 -15.33 4.03
C PRO A 696 41.55 -14.49 3.66
N THR A 697 40.74 -15.02 2.75
CA THR A 697 39.60 -14.31 2.15
C THR A 697 38.28 -14.90 2.61
N SER A 698 37.47 -14.09 3.30
CA SER A 698 36.07 -14.42 3.61
C SER A 698 35.17 -14.02 2.45
N LEU A 699 34.40 -14.97 1.92
CA LEU A 699 33.51 -14.74 0.77
C LEU A 699 32.08 -14.51 1.23
N ILE A 700 31.53 -13.35 0.92
CA ILE A 700 30.17 -12.97 1.29
C ILE A 700 29.39 -12.58 0.05
N TYR A 701 28.13 -12.98 -0.02
CA TYR A 701 27.25 -12.62 -1.12
C TYR A 701 26.11 -11.75 -0.63
N LEU A 702 25.97 -10.59 -1.26
CA LEU A 702 24.93 -9.61 -1.03
C LEU A 702 23.69 -9.98 -1.85
N LYS A 703 22.62 -10.44 -1.18
CA LYS A 703 21.31 -10.72 -1.79
C LYS A 703 20.31 -9.61 -1.47
N SER A 704 19.48 -9.27 -2.46
CA SER A 704 18.24 -8.51 -2.22
C SER A 704 17.22 -9.40 -1.54
N VAL A 705 16.60 -8.91 -0.46
CA VAL A 705 15.42 -9.53 0.16
C VAL A 705 14.20 -8.83 -0.42
N PRO A 706 13.23 -9.57 -1.01
CA PRO A 706 12.01 -8.96 -1.51
C PRO A 706 11.11 -8.47 -0.37
N LEU A 707 10.26 -7.48 -0.66
CA LEU A 707 9.28 -6.96 0.28
C LEU A 707 8.33 -8.08 0.75
N PRO A 708 8.16 -8.35 2.05
CA PRO A 708 7.32 -9.44 2.57
C PRO A 708 5.82 -9.20 2.35
N LEU A 709 5.03 -10.28 2.26
CA LEU A 709 3.60 -10.21 1.88
C LEU A 709 2.80 -9.51 2.98
N SER A 710 3.20 -9.71 4.22
CA SER A 710 2.64 -9.06 5.41
C SER A 710 2.71 -7.53 5.30
N LEU A 711 3.85 -6.98 4.85
CA LEU A 711 4.01 -5.53 4.67
C LEU A 711 3.21 -5.01 3.48
N MET A 712 3.05 -5.79 2.41
CA MET A 712 2.20 -5.41 1.26
C MET A 712 0.72 -5.34 1.62
N LEU A 713 0.25 -6.23 2.49
CA LEU A 713 -1.15 -6.34 2.91
C LEU A 713 -1.44 -5.70 4.29
N ASN A 714 -0.45 -5.02 4.88
CA ASN A 714 -0.54 -4.47 6.23
C ASN A 714 -1.77 -3.58 6.43
N GLU A 715 -2.11 -2.75 5.45
CA GLU A 715 -3.28 -1.87 5.53
C GLU A 715 -4.60 -2.66 5.63
N TYR A 716 -4.72 -3.78 4.92
CA TYR A 716 -5.90 -4.65 5.00
C TYR A 716 -6.01 -5.35 6.35
N PHE A 717 -4.88 -5.83 6.87
CA PHE A 717 -4.84 -6.40 8.22
C PHE A 717 -5.19 -5.34 9.27
N GLN A 718 -4.75 -4.10 9.10
CA GLN A 718 -5.14 -2.98 9.97
C GLN A 718 -6.63 -2.67 9.87
N LEU A 719 -7.20 -2.61 8.66
CA LEU A 719 -8.63 -2.39 8.45
C LEU A 719 -9.47 -3.51 9.07
N GLY A 720 -9.11 -4.78 8.81
CA GLY A 720 -9.78 -5.94 9.40
C GLY A 720 -9.70 -5.93 10.93
N ASN A 721 -8.54 -5.55 11.48
CA ASN A 721 -8.38 -5.36 12.93
C ASN A 721 -9.25 -4.23 13.47
N ARG A 722 -9.40 -3.10 12.77
CA ARG A 722 -10.30 -2.00 13.17
C ARG A 722 -11.76 -2.45 13.19
N ILE A 723 -12.21 -3.13 12.13
CA ILE A 723 -13.59 -3.66 12.02
C ILE A 723 -13.86 -4.65 13.17
N ARG A 724 -12.96 -5.61 13.36
CA ARG A 724 -13.08 -6.61 14.44
C ARG A 724 -13.13 -5.94 15.81
N LYS A 725 -12.22 -5.00 16.08
CA LYS A 725 -12.18 -4.29 17.37
C LYS A 725 -13.46 -3.48 17.61
N HIS A 726 -14.01 -2.81 16.60
CA HIS A 726 -15.22 -2.01 16.76
C HIS A 726 -16.44 -2.87 17.08
N TYR A 727 -16.78 -3.81 16.21
CA TYR A 727 -18.02 -4.59 16.33
C TYR A 727 -17.94 -5.68 17.42
N VAL A 728 -16.75 -6.19 17.73
CA VAL A 728 -16.54 -7.19 18.79
C VAL A 728 -16.10 -6.53 20.11
N SER A 729 -16.17 -5.19 20.22
CA SER A 729 -15.81 -4.52 21.47
C SER A 729 -16.81 -4.85 22.60
N PRO A 730 -16.34 -5.00 23.85
CA PRO A 730 -17.22 -5.18 25.00
C PRO A 730 -18.16 -3.98 25.17
N GLY A 731 -17.76 -2.78 24.73
CA GLY A 731 -18.61 -1.59 24.73
C GLY A 731 -19.81 -1.70 23.80
N VAL A 732 -19.63 -2.19 22.56
CA VAL A 732 -20.74 -2.42 21.63
C VAL A 732 -21.65 -3.54 22.12
N ILE A 733 -21.08 -4.62 22.68
CA ILE A 733 -21.86 -5.69 23.30
C ILE A 733 -22.68 -5.14 24.48
N LEU A 734 -22.10 -4.28 25.32
CA LEU A 734 -22.80 -3.64 26.43
C LEU A 734 -23.87 -2.65 25.94
N CYS A 735 -23.64 -1.94 24.84
CA CYS A 735 -24.66 -1.11 24.20
C CYS A 735 -25.84 -1.96 23.72
N LEU A 736 -25.55 -3.10 23.08
CA LEU A 736 -26.57 -4.04 22.61
C LEU A 736 -27.34 -4.68 23.78
N ILE A 737 -26.68 -5.00 24.89
CA ILE A 737 -27.34 -5.50 26.11
C ILE A 737 -28.17 -4.41 26.80
N SER A 738 -27.74 -3.15 26.76
CA SER A 738 -28.44 -2.03 27.41
C SER A 738 -29.49 -1.33 26.52
N GLY A 739 -29.72 -1.82 25.30
CA GLY A 739 -30.62 -1.17 24.35
C GLY A 739 -30.14 0.20 23.85
N ARG A 740 -28.87 0.54 24.06
CA ARG A 740 -28.28 1.77 23.53
C ARG A 740 -27.98 1.56 22.05
N PHE A 741 -28.12 2.65 21.29
CA PHE A 741 -27.86 2.61 19.85
C PHE A 741 -26.42 2.19 19.57
N VAL A 742 -26.24 1.18 18.71
CA VAL A 742 -24.90 0.77 18.26
C VAL A 742 -24.42 1.79 17.23
N PRO A 743 -23.36 2.57 17.50
CA PRO A 743 -22.89 3.59 16.57
C PRO A 743 -22.35 2.89 15.30
N PRO A 744 -22.86 3.24 14.10
CA PRO A 744 -22.28 2.75 12.86
C PRO A 744 -20.86 3.29 12.71
N ILE A 745 -19.95 2.47 12.18
CA ILE A 745 -18.60 2.96 11.87
C ILE A 745 -18.72 4.07 10.83
N HIS A 746 -18.12 5.23 11.12
CA HIS A 746 -18.06 6.32 10.16
C HIS A 746 -17.35 5.84 8.88
N ARG A 747 -18.01 6.03 7.73
CA ARG A 747 -17.47 5.65 6.42
C ARG A 747 -16.06 6.22 6.22
N LYS A 748 -15.79 7.47 6.63
CA LYS A 748 -14.43 8.08 6.59
C LYS A 748 -13.33 7.20 7.21
N ASN A 749 -13.62 6.51 8.32
CA ASN A 749 -12.63 5.69 9.02
C ASN A 749 -12.41 4.35 8.30
N LEU A 750 -13.47 3.71 7.81
CA LEU A 750 -13.41 2.49 6.99
C LEU A 750 -12.64 2.71 5.69
N TYR A 751 -12.88 3.86 5.06
CA TYR A 751 -12.38 4.15 3.72
C TYR A 751 -11.12 5.00 3.70
N SER A 752 -10.57 5.35 4.87
CA SER A 752 -9.25 5.98 5.01
C SER A 752 -8.16 5.26 4.20
N LEU A 753 -8.29 3.93 4.05
CA LEU A 753 -7.43 3.08 3.22
C LEU A 753 -7.59 3.35 1.72
N GLN A 754 -8.80 3.57 1.22
CA GLN A 754 -9.03 3.88 -0.21
C GLN A 754 -8.39 5.22 -0.61
N TYR A 755 -8.27 6.15 0.33
CA TYR A 755 -7.60 7.43 0.11
C TYR A 755 -6.09 7.37 0.34
N SER A 756 -5.49 6.31 0.89
CA SER A 756 -4.06 6.29 1.31
C SER A 756 -3.08 6.53 0.14
N MET A 757 -3.49 6.20 -1.09
CA MET A 757 -2.72 6.41 -2.34
C MET A 757 -2.94 7.77 -2.99
N LEU A 758 -3.89 8.55 -2.49
CA LEU A 758 -4.20 9.88 -3.00
C LEU A 758 -3.58 10.97 -2.11
N PRO A 759 -3.05 12.05 -2.72
CA PRO A 759 -2.46 13.15 -1.96
C PRO A 759 -3.50 13.81 -1.05
N ALA A 760 -3.07 14.19 0.16
CA ALA A 760 -3.96 14.83 1.14
C ALA A 760 -4.45 16.22 0.67
N GLN A 761 -3.63 16.93 -0.10
CA GLN A 761 -3.98 18.20 -0.70
C GLN A 761 -3.97 18.06 -2.22
N ARG A 762 -5.11 18.42 -2.84
CA ARG A 762 -5.24 18.43 -4.30
C ARG A 762 -4.43 19.58 -4.89
N VAL A 763 -3.77 19.35 -6.03
CA VAL A 763 -3.05 20.39 -6.76
C VAL A 763 -4.06 21.34 -7.42
N GLY A 764 -3.89 22.65 -7.22
CA GLY A 764 -4.76 23.67 -7.79
C GLY A 764 -4.73 23.68 -9.33
N ILE A 765 -5.84 24.10 -9.94
CA ILE A 765 -6.02 24.10 -11.41
C ILE A 765 -4.93 24.95 -12.10
N ASN A 766 -4.62 26.12 -11.54
CA ASN A 766 -3.57 27.00 -12.08
C ASN A 766 -2.18 26.36 -12.01
N ALA A 767 -1.88 25.64 -10.93
CA ALA A 767 -0.61 24.94 -10.77
C ALA A 767 -0.50 23.74 -11.74
N LEU A 768 -1.61 23.07 -12.04
CA LEU A 768 -1.64 22.01 -13.05
C LEU A 768 -1.41 22.58 -14.45
N TRP A 769 -2.03 23.71 -14.79
CA TRP A 769 -1.83 24.39 -16.07
C TRP A 769 -0.36 24.76 -16.30
N THR A 770 0.29 25.38 -15.31
CA THR A 770 1.70 25.74 -15.43
C THR A 770 2.59 24.53 -15.64
N LEU A 771 2.38 23.44 -14.88
CA LEU A 771 3.15 22.20 -15.02
C LEU A 771 2.99 21.55 -16.40
N LEU A 772 1.77 21.52 -16.96
CA LEU A 772 1.52 20.95 -18.28
C LEU A 772 2.16 21.79 -19.39
N VAL A 773 1.96 23.11 -19.37
CA VAL A 773 2.48 24.03 -20.40
C VAL A 773 4.01 24.16 -20.35
N GLU A 774 4.61 24.17 -19.16
CA GLU A 774 6.06 24.24 -19.01
C GLU A 774 6.75 22.95 -19.49
N SER A 775 6.12 21.79 -19.25
CA SER A 775 6.63 20.50 -19.73
C SER A 775 6.69 20.41 -21.26
N ASP A 776 5.72 21.02 -21.96
CA ASP A 776 5.71 21.07 -23.43
C ASP A 776 6.78 22.01 -23.98
N LYS A 777 7.12 23.10 -23.27
CA LYS A 777 8.22 23.99 -23.67
C LYS A 777 9.60 23.31 -23.57
N VAL A 778 9.80 22.47 -22.55
CA VAL A 778 11.03 21.67 -22.41
C VAL A 778 11.12 20.62 -23.52
N ALA A 779 10.02 19.91 -23.79
CA ALA A 779 9.97 18.91 -24.86
C ALA A 779 10.17 19.52 -26.26
N ALA A 780 9.63 20.72 -26.51
CA ALA A 780 9.84 21.45 -27.76
C ALA A 780 11.30 21.89 -27.94
N LYS A 781 11.97 22.34 -26.86
CA LYS A 781 13.41 22.68 -26.88
C LYS A 781 14.31 21.47 -27.14
N GLU A 782 13.97 20.30 -26.61
CA GLU A 782 14.74 19.07 -26.86
C GLU A 782 14.60 18.59 -28.31
N TRP A 783 13.43 18.75 -28.93
CA TRP A 783 13.21 18.40 -30.34
C TRP A 783 14.02 19.30 -31.29
N ASP A 784 14.09 20.60 -31.00
CA ASP A 784 14.92 21.54 -31.77
C ASP A 784 16.44 21.34 -31.50
N GLY A 785 16.82 20.94 -30.28
CA GLY A 785 18.21 20.67 -29.92
C GLY A 785 18.78 19.34 -30.46
N GLY A 786 17.91 18.38 -30.82
CA GLY A 786 18.29 17.05 -31.30
C GLY A 786 18.80 16.97 -32.74
N THR A 787 18.72 18.06 -33.51
CA THR A 787 19.15 18.09 -34.93
C THR A 787 20.37 18.98 -35.22
N GLY A 788 21.13 19.42 -34.20
CA GLY A 788 22.30 20.25 -34.46
C GLY A 788 23.33 20.30 -33.34
N LYS A 789 24.32 19.39 -33.38
CA LYS A 789 25.74 19.67 -33.08
C LYS A 789 26.61 18.43 -33.35
N GLY A 790 26.79 18.18 -34.63
CA GLY A 790 27.78 17.23 -35.16
C GLY A 790 28.43 17.80 -36.41
N ASN A 791 28.96 19.03 -36.35
CA ASN A 791 29.85 19.55 -37.39
C ASN A 791 31.01 20.30 -36.74
N GLY A 792 32.06 19.54 -36.41
CA GLY A 792 33.41 20.06 -36.36
C GLY A 792 34.07 19.78 -37.70
N PHE A 793 33.94 20.70 -38.64
CA PHE A 793 34.86 20.81 -39.77
C PHE A 793 35.41 22.23 -39.77
N LEU A 794 36.68 22.36 -39.37
CA LEU A 794 37.50 23.52 -39.63
C LEU A 794 37.52 23.77 -41.14
N TYR A 795 37.10 24.96 -41.58
CA TYR A 795 37.53 25.49 -42.87
C TYR A 795 39.00 25.92 -42.74
N VAL A 796 39.90 25.08 -43.23
CA VAL A 796 41.25 25.50 -43.62
C VAL A 796 41.12 26.05 -45.04
N ASN A 797 41.33 27.35 -45.17
CA ASN A 797 41.30 28.07 -46.43
C ASN A 797 42.66 27.89 -47.13
N GLY A 798 42.67 27.32 -48.33
CA GLY A 798 43.89 27.06 -49.09
C GLY A 798 43.65 26.77 -50.57
N GLY A 799 43.65 27.85 -51.37
CA GLY A 799 44.42 27.91 -52.62
C GLY A 799 43.78 27.49 -53.95
N GLY A 800 43.81 28.43 -54.92
CA GLY A 800 43.80 28.20 -56.38
C GLY A 800 42.39 28.13 -56.99
N GLY A 801 41.96 28.98 -57.92
CA GLY A 801 42.67 29.70 -58.96
C GLY A 801 42.22 29.14 -60.31
N VAL A 802 41.25 29.77 -60.98
CA VAL A 802 40.89 29.51 -62.39
C VAL A 802 40.38 30.83 -63.01
N PRO A 803 40.72 31.15 -64.29
CA PRO A 803 40.82 32.51 -64.82
C PRO A 803 39.56 32.97 -65.57
N TYR A 804 39.50 34.26 -65.95
CA TYR A 804 39.19 34.77 -67.30
C TYR A 804 38.87 36.29 -67.28
N LEU A 805 39.80 37.07 -67.86
CA LEU A 805 39.62 38.22 -68.78
C LEU A 805 38.57 39.34 -68.51
N ARG A 806 39.12 40.52 -68.13
CA ARG A 806 39.16 41.81 -68.85
C ARG A 806 37.85 42.59 -69.14
N LYS A 807 37.70 43.72 -68.42
CA LYS A 807 37.34 45.11 -68.86
C LYS A 807 37.16 45.92 -67.56
N GLY A 808 37.79 47.06 -67.27
CA GLY A 808 38.40 48.10 -68.08
C GLY A 808 37.65 49.43 -67.85
N GLY A 809 38.16 50.27 -66.93
CA GLY A 809 38.16 51.75 -67.09
C GLY A 809 37.30 52.63 -66.17
N GLY A 810 37.99 53.57 -65.50
CA GLY A 810 37.50 54.92 -65.09
C GLY A 810 36.89 54.98 -63.70
N ARG A 811 37.40 55.75 -62.73
CA ARG A 811 38.25 56.95 -62.72
C ARG A 811 39.06 56.99 -61.43
#